data_AF-A0A662TE12-F1
#
_entry.id   AF-A0A662TE12-F1
#
_cell.length_a   1.000
_cell.length_b   1.000
_cell.length_c   1.000
_cell.angle_alpha   90.00
_cell.angle_beta   90.00
_cell.angle_gamma   90.00
#
_symmetry.space_group_name_H-M   'P 1'
#
loop_
_entity.id
_entity.type
_entity.pdbx_description
1 polymer ?
#
loop_
_entity_poly.entity_id
_entity_poly.type
_entity_poly.pdbx_seq_one_letter_code
_entity_poly.pdbx_strand_id
1 'polypeptide(L)'
;MGNWWLARADIKKNGKRVGWKRLAFMRPKIIGDKLEVEIVDLNEIFKKKRFTINEVEVDREKIVAFRQPYHVPKPNVNARNEQATCLHCNNTIRYIDPTTGKHYAETKKLPKSLKEKLVWYVRYALGKYNEGDSSLAKPKLLVKVKVVNKKLLFEPCTEDDQTKLELAKQEIERLLKIKDPDISLEPIPMYETRRITPILGARRWYQFFNPRQLLTLVKLIKLIRKASKGIEEEKLKEGWSKEEAFRYAEVVTTYLAIALCKHIDYNFLCNLWDCNIPKISHGLTMRGIAMMWNWVDVNPLADFTGTWIRTLNQCISGLSYLVSVVSGSSSSTLFSDDRRSSEQKASVLLDDATILAKLNPKESFDLIITDPPYYDDVPYVELSDFYYVWLKRALSDVESGHLVPRFLPEAFFKKVGNRWVEVRTQWEEYAKREVGLNPPRLGPNATMENGLRHFQNLLNLSFVVMSSKLRDDGLLVTYYAHTDPNAWKALLKAGWEAANLRITNAFPIATESAQRVTARGKLALDTSIIAVWRKGVEGLISVDELYSLMVEEASARGAELFSRGLIGRDLVIGTLAATLAVATRYKEVRDVGRVDVDTLVNKYVYPATMKGIIRAVAKVGRVSEEVKSSPAILYVLVKVIMRGAKKKNLTSNDAIMLSIGTGADLNEMVNRFRVFTKGGGEESRDVALTLLEPQSLDKAKLEEFLARRWLNTIEPRLRCSVDALHVLEYYALTLPLEEFRKRLEDLRAKYPSYVEEALAMARIFARVLPEKDVEKTLCSRVVERLGPSVLEFLGR
;
A
#
# COMPACT_ATOMS: atom_id res chain seq x y z
N MET A 1 -17.67 -11.78 -18.21
CA MET A 1 -16.28 -11.99 -18.64
C MET A 1 -15.50 -10.70 -18.53
N GLY A 2 -14.50 -10.67 -17.65
CA GLY A 2 -13.61 -9.52 -17.48
C GLY A 2 -12.31 -9.61 -18.31
N ASN A 3 -11.97 -10.81 -18.77
CA ASN A 3 -10.78 -11.10 -19.57
C ASN A 3 -11.05 -12.34 -20.45
N TRP A 4 -10.54 -12.32 -21.69
CA TRP A 4 -10.66 -13.42 -22.65
C TRP A 4 -9.33 -14.16 -22.88
N TRP A 5 -8.24 -13.64 -22.33
CA TRP A 5 -6.92 -14.28 -22.40
C TRP A 5 -6.83 -15.49 -21.48
N LEU A 6 -6.32 -16.60 -22.03
CA LEU A 6 -5.93 -17.80 -21.27
C LEU A 6 -4.42 -17.82 -21.05
N ALA A 7 -3.64 -17.29 -21.99
CA ALA A 7 -2.21 -17.08 -21.84
C ALA A 7 -1.75 -15.91 -22.72
N ARG A 8 -1.00 -14.99 -22.12
CA ARG A 8 -0.33 -13.86 -22.75
C ARG A 8 1.06 -13.70 -22.13
N ALA A 9 1.82 -14.79 -22.15
CA ALA A 9 3.09 -14.88 -21.44
C ALA A 9 4.22 -14.35 -22.33
N ASP A 10 4.84 -13.23 -21.94
CA ASP A 10 5.94 -12.63 -22.68
C ASP A 10 7.32 -13.15 -22.27
N ILE A 11 8.28 -12.95 -23.16
CA ILE A 11 9.70 -13.21 -22.91
C ILE A 11 10.37 -11.85 -22.85
N LYS A 12 11.04 -11.56 -21.73
CA LYS A 12 11.76 -10.29 -21.53
C LYS A 12 13.26 -10.53 -21.42
N LYS A 13 14.06 -9.66 -22.06
CA LYS A 13 15.51 -9.55 -21.88
C LYS A 13 15.83 -8.09 -21.54
N ASN A 14 16.52 -7.86 -20.43
CA ASN A 14 16.82 -6.51 -19.90
C ASN A 14 15.56 -5.62 -19.79
N GLY A 15 14.44 -6.20 -19.34
CA GLY A 15 13.16 -5.50 -19.20
C GLY A 15 12.41 -5.21 -20.51
N LYS A 16 13.01 -5.45 -21.68
CA LYS A 16 12.35 -5.30 -22.98
C LYS A 16 11.77 -6.63 -23.45
N ARG A 17 10.55 -6.59 -24.01
CA ARG A 17 9.91 -7.77 -24.60
C ARG A 17 10.65 -8.16 -25.89
N VAL A 18 11.03 -9.43 -25.99
CA VAL A 18 11.73 -10.00 -27.16
C VAL A 18 10.89 -11.06 -27.88
N GLY A 19 9.77 -11.47 -27.29
CA GLY A 19 8.87 -12.46 -27.87
C GLY A 19 7.79 -12.94 -26.90
N TRP A 20 7.17 -14.05 -27.23
CA TRP A 20 6.06 -14.65 -26.50
C TRP A 20 6.32 -16.13 -26.20
N LYS A 21 6.11 -16.54 -24.96
CA LYS A 21 6.19 -17.94 -24.51
C LYS A 21 4.89 -18.69 -24.79
N ARG A 22 3.74 -18.07 -24.54
CA ARG A 22 2.42 -18.68 -24.79
C ARG A 22 1.40 -17.60 -25.14
N LEU A 23 0.62 -17.84 -26.19
CA LEU A 23 -0.51 -17.02 -26.63
C LEU A 23 -1.73 -17.90 -26.85
N ALA A 24 -2.68 -17.80 -25.92
CA ALA A 24 -3.95 -18.51 -25.98
C ALA A 24 -5.07 -17.61 -25.45
N PHE A 25 -6.24 -17.69 -26.07
CA PHE A 25 -7.42 -16.96 -25.65
C PHE A 25 -8.67 -17.76 -25.97
N MET A 26 -9.79 -17.39 -25.38
CA MET A 26 -11.10 -17.95 -25.73
C MET A 26 -11.95 -16.89 -26.44
N ARG A 27 -12.95 -17.31 -27.19
CA ARG A 27 -13.95 -16.43 -27.80
C ARG A 27 -15.36 -17.02 -27.66
N PRO A 28 -16.40 -16.18 -27.58
CA PRO A 28 -17.77 -16.68 -27.50
C PRO A 28 -18.13 -17.43 -28.79
N LYS A 29 -18.83 -18.56 -28.64
CA LYS A 29 -19.41 -19.34 -29.74
C LYS A 29 -20.90 -19.49 -29.45
N ILE A 30 -21.74 -18.89 -30.29
CA ILE A 30 -23.20 -18.97 -30.16
C ILE A 30 -23.69 -20.17 -30.97
N ILE A 31 -24.43 -21.07 -30.35
CA ILE A 31 -25.07 -22.22 -30.99
C ILE A 31 -26.55 -22.20 -30.62
N GLY A 32 -27.38 -21.66 -31.51
CA GLY A 32 -28.79 -21.37 -31.20
C GLY A 32 -28.90 -20.39 -30.03
N ASP A 33 -29.60 -20.81 -28.98
CA ASP A 33 -29.74 -20.03 -27.73
C ASP A 33 -28.64 -20.31 -26.69
N LYS A 34 -27.67 -21.19 -27.02
CA LYS A 34 -26.57 -21.53 -26.14
C LYS A 34 -25.34 -20.67 -26.42
N LEU A 35 -24.72 -20.19 -25.34
CA LEU A 35 -23.41 -19.57 -25.36
C LEU A 35 -22.34 -20.55 -24.87
N GLU A 36 -21.45 -20.94 -25.78
CA GLU A 36 -20.25 -21.73 -25.52
C GLU A 36 -18.98 -20.88 -25.69
N VAL A 37 -17.82 -21.50 -25.46
CA VAL A 37 -16.52 -20.88 -25.72
C VAL A 37 -15.71 -21.75 -26.67
N GLU A 38 -15.05 -21.10 -27.61
CA GLU A 38 -14.03 -21.70 -28.46
C GLU A 38 -12.65 -21.24 -27.99
N ILE A 39 -11.67 -22.15 -28.01
CA ILE A 39 -10.31 -21.87 -27.58
C ILE A 39 -9.42 -21.71 -28.81
N VAL A 40 -8.67 -20.61 -28.84
CA VAL A 40 -7.66 -20.32 -29.86
C VAL A 40 -6.30 -20.32 -29.18
N ASP A 41 -5.52 -21.36 -29.44
CA ASP A 41 -4.16 -21.49 -28.92
C ASP A 41 -3.16 -21.43 -30.07
N LEU A 42 -2.52 -20.27 -30.22
CA LEU A 42 -1.60 -20.02 -31.35
C LEU A 42 -0.40 -20.96 -31.31
N ASN A 43 0.06 -21.35 -30.11
CA ASN A 43 1.16 -22.28 -29.98
C ASN A 43 0.80 -23.67 -30.51
N GLU A 44 -0.44 -24.11 -30.31
CA GLU A 44 -0.91 -25.40 -30.85
C GLU A 44 -1.24 -25.33 -32.35
N ILE A 45 -1.73 -24.18 -32.84
CA ILE A 45 -2.01 -23.95 -34.26
C ILE A 45 -0.71 -23.98 -35.07
N PHE A 46 0.30 -23.22 -34.66
CA PHE A 46 1.59 -23.13 -35.37
C PHE A 46 2.62 -24.17 -34.92
N LYS A 47 2.24 -25.10 -34.02
CA LYS A 47 3.11 -26.13 -33.42
C LYS A 47 4.45 -25.59 -32.91
N LYS A 48 4.41 -24.38 -32.32
CA LYS A 48 5.60 -23.65 -31.84
C LYS A 48 5.57 -23.48 -30.33
N LYS A 49 6.73 -23.70 -29.69
CA LYS A 49 6.89 -23.52 -28.24
C LYS A 49 6.98 -22.05 -27.83
N ARG A 50 7.48 -21.17 -28.70
CA ARG A 50 7.72 -19.74 -28.47
C ARG A 50 7.63 -19.00 -29.81
N PHE A 51 7.37 -17.70 -29.72
CA PHE A 51 7.37 -16.79 -30.86
C PHE A 51 8.33 -15.63 -30.61
N THR A 52 9.01 -15.17 -31.65
CA THR A 52 9.76 -13.92 -31.68
C THR A 52 8.84 -12.73 -31.96
N ILE A 53 9.31 -11.51 -31.72
CA ILE A 53 8.54 -10.29 -32.01
C ILE A 53 8.24 -10.09 -33.50
N ASN A 54 9.08 -10.63 -34.39
CA ASN A 54 8.89 -10.55 -35.84
C ASN A 54 7.85 -11.56 -36.34
N GLU A 55 7.65 -12.66 -35.63
CA GLU A 55 6.67 -13.69 -35.98
C GLU A 55 5.27 -13.34 -35.49
N VAL A 56 5.18 -12.71 -34.32
CA VAL A 56 3.91 -12.36 -33.69
C VAL A 56 3.94 -10.96 -33.09
N GLU A 57 3.10 -10.10 -33.65
CA GLU A 57 2.80 -8.79 -33.10
C GLU A 57 1.50 -8.86 -32.28
N VAL A 58 1.50 -8.26 -31.07
CA VAL A 58 0.31 -8.23 -30.21
C VAL A 58 0.08 -6.81 -29.72
N ASP A 59 -0.97 -6.18 -30.23
CA ASP A 59 -1.48 -4.90 -29.77
C ASP A 59 -2.85 -5.06 -29.12
N ARG A 60 -2.88 -5.04 -27.78
CA ARG A 60 -4.06 -5.21 -26.92
C ARG A 60 -4.95 -6.40 -27.28
N GLU A 61 -5.84 -6.21 -28.25
CA GLU A 61 -6.88 -7.15 -28.71
C GLU A 61 -6.55 -7.74 -30.09
N LYS A 62 -5.66 -7.12 -30.86
CA LYS A 62 -5.24 -7.58 -32.17
C LYS A 62 -3.93 -8.35 -32.07
N ILE A 63 -3.90 -9.52 -32.67
CA ILE A 63 -2.70 -10.34 -32.82
C ILE A 63 -2.47 -10.55 -34.31
N VAL A 64 -1.26 -10.28 -34.79
CA VAL A 64 -0.85 -10.67 -36.14
C VAL A 64 0.24 -11.71 -36.00
N ALA A 65 -0.11 -12.97 -36.26
CA ALA A 65 0.82 -14.10 -36.17
C ALA A 65 1.07 -14.66 -37.57
N PHE A 66 2.32 -14.64 -38.04
CA PHE A 66 2.69 -15.06 -39.40
C PHE A 66 1.81 -14.43 -40.49
N ARG A 67 1.57 -13.11 -40.38
CA ARG A 67 0.69 -12.32 -41.26
C ARG A 67 -0.80 -12.69 -41.22
N GLN A 68 -1.21 -13.60 -40.34
CA GLN A 68 -2.62 -13.93 -40.12
C GLN A 68 -3.18 -13.14 -38.92
N PRO A 69 -4.28 -12.40 -39.10
CA PRO A 69 -4.89 -11.65 -38.02
C PRO A 69 -5.75 -12.55 -37.12
N TYR A 70 -5.63 -12.35 -35.82
CA TYR A 70 -6.50 -12.91 -34.79
C TYR A 70 -7.00 -11.79 -33.88
N HIS A 71 -8.24 -11.91 -33.40
CA HIS A 71 -8.86 -10.91 -32.55
C HIS A 71 -9.29 -11.53 -31.21
N VAL A 72 -8.78 -10.97 -30.12
CA VAL A 72 -9.19 -11.32 -28.76
C VAL A 72 -10.39 -10.46 -28.39
N PRO A 73 -11.53 -11.05 -27.97
CA PRO A 73 -12.71 -10.28 -27.63
C PRO A 73 -12.47 -9.29 -26.47
N LYS A 74 -13.26 -8.21 -26.46
CA LYS A 74 -13.29 -7.24 -25.37
C LYS A 74 -13.99 -7.81 -24.13
N PRO A 75 -13.59 -7.41 -22.92
CA PRO A 75 -14.38 -7.66 -21.72
C PRO A 75 -15.83 -7.20 -21.91
N ASN A 76 -16.79 -8.03 -21.51
CA ASN A 76 -18.21 -7.69 -21.63
C ASN A 76 -18.81 -7.16 -20.32
N VAL A 77 -17.98 -6.96 -19.29
CA VAL A 77 -18.38 -6.37 -18.01
C VAL A 77 -17.43 -5.23 -17.69
N ASN A 78 -18.01 -4.06 -17.43
CA ASN A 78 -17.34 -2.86 -16.96
C ASN A 78 -18.04 -2.41 -15.66
N ALA A 79 -17.56 -2.94 -14.54
CA ALA A 79 -18.13 -2.66 -13.22
C ALA A 79 -18.03 -1.18 -12.83
N ARG A 80 -16.97 -0.47 -13.25
CA ARG A 80 -16.77 0.95 -12.94
C ARG A 80 -17.86 1.83 -13.54
N ASN A 81 -18.34 1.48 -14.73
CA ASN A 81 -19.42 2.20 -15.41
C ASN A 81 -20.79 1.54 -15.20
N GLU A 82 -20.86 0.50 -14.35
CA GLU A 82 -22.06 -0.29 -14.09
C GLU A 82 -22.72 -0.74 -15.40
N GLN A 83 -21.91 -1.33 -16.28
CA GLN A 83 -22.32 -1.73 -17.61
C GLN A 83 -21.85 -3.15 -17.90
N ALA A 84 -22.73 -3.95 -18.49
CA ALA A 84 -22.39 -5.21 -19.12
C ALA A 84 -22.96 -5.24 -20.55
N THR A 85 -22.40 -6.09 -21.39
CA THR A 85 -22.87 -6.35 -22.75
C THR A 85 -23.28 -7.80 -22.86
N CYS A 86 -24.49 -8.06 -23.35
CA CYS A 86 -24.97 -9.40 -23.61
C CYS A 86 -24.10 -10.06 -24.69
N LEU A 87 -23.56 -11.25 -24.42
CA LEU A 87 -22.71 -11.97 -25.38
C LEU A 87 -23.49 -12.66 -26.51
N HIS A 88 -24.81 -12.75 -26.39
CA HIS A 88 -25.68 -13.34 -27.41
C HIS A 88 -26.18 -12.28 -28.40
N CYS A 89 -26.79 -11.20 -27.91
CA CYS A 89 -27.41 -10.17 -28.75
C CYS A 89 -26.70 -8.81 -28.75
N ASN A 90 -25.56 -8.65 -28.07
CA ASN A 90 -24.79 -7.40 -27.93
C ASN A 90 -25.52 -6.20 -27.28
N ASN A 91 -26.73 -6.40 -26.75
CA ASN A 91 -27.43 -5.36 -26.01
C ASN A 91 -26.70 -4.96 -24.73
N THR A 92 -26.81 -3.67 -24.40
CA THR A 92 -26.23 -3.09 -23.18
C THR A 92 -27.15 -3.34 -21.98
N ILE A 93 -26.58 -3.88 -20.91
CA ILE A 93 -27.23 -4.21 -19.64
C ILE A 93 -26.68 -3.24 -18.58
N ARG A 94 -27.55 -2.40 -18.01
CA ARG A 94 -27.14 -1.41 -16.99
C ARG A 94 -28.04 -1.47 -15.78
N TYR A 95 -29.17 -0.77 -15.79
CA TYR A 95 -29.93 -0.56 -14.57
C TYR A 95 -31.26 -1.30 -14.59
N ILE A 96 -31.73 -1.67 -13.40
CA ILE A 96 -33.07 -2.18 -13.15
C ILE A 96 -33.68 -1.42 -11.98
N ASP A 97 -34.97 -1.13 -12.07
CA ASP A 97 -35.77 -0.75 -10.93
C ASP A 97 -36.24 -2.04 -10.23
N PRO A 98 -35.73 -2.36 -9.03
CA PRO A 98 -36.06 -3.61 -8.34
C PRO A 98 -37.53 -3.69 -7.90
N THR A 99 -38.27 -2.57 -7.89
CA THR A 99 -39.69 -2.55 -7.52
C THR A 99 -40.62 -2.86 -8.69
N THR A 100 -40.29 -2.38 -9.90
CA THR A 100 -41.13 -2.54 -11.09
C THR A 100 -40.61 -3.60 -12.07
N GLY A 101 -39.35 -4.03 -11.92
CA GLY A 101 -38.66 -4.91 -12.86
C GLY A 101 -38.28 -4.23 -14.18
N LYS A 102 -38.51 -2.92 -14.35
CA LYS A 102 -38.20 -2.20 -15.59
C LYS A 102 -36.69 -1.97 -15.72
N HIS A 103 -36.19 -2.15 -16.95
CA HIS A 103 -34.79 -1.96 -17.30
C HIS A 103 -34.52 -0.58 -17.90
N TYR A 104 -33.35 -0.01 -17.58
CA TYR A 104 -32.95 1.31 -18.05
C TYR A 104 -31.49 1.29 -18.55
N ALA A 105 -31.31 1.67 -19.82
CA ALA A 105 -29.98 1.79 -20.45
C ALA A 105 -29.35 3.17 -20.24
N GLU A 106 -30.16 4.22 -20.06
CA GLU A 106 -29.71 5.58 -19.82
C GLU A 106 -30.44 6.19 -18.63
N THR A 107 -29.70 6.87 -17.75
CA THR A 107 -30.24 7.49 -16.55
C THR A 107 -30.36 9.01 -16.67
N LYS A 108 -29.63 9.68 -17.57
CA LYS A 108 -29.51 11.16 -17.59
C LYS A 108 -30.85 11.89 -17.57
N LYS A 109 -31.81 11.44 -18.37
CA LYS A 109 -33.14 12.06 -18.53
C LYS A 109 -34.19 11.62 -17.49
N LEU A 110 -33.83 10.74 -16.55
CA LEU A 110 -34.78 10.22 -15.56
C LEU A 110 -34.96 11.18 -14.36
N PRO A 111 -36.14 11.20 -13.71
CA PRO A 111 -36.36 11.91 -12.45
C PRO A 111 -35.41 11.46 -11.35
N LYS A 112 -35.02 12.36 -10.44
CA LYS A 112 -34.09 12.07 -9.33
C LYS A 112 -34.59 10.94 -8.43
N SER A 113 -35.88 10.95 -8.10
CA SER A 113 -36.54 9.91 -7.28
C SER A 113 -36.49 8.51 -7.88
N LEU A 114 -36.43 8.39 -9.21
CA LEU A 114 -36.25 7.10 -9.88
C LEU A 114 -34.76 6.72 -9.92
N LYS A 115 -33.87 7.66 -10.25
CA LYS A 115 -32.41 7.43 -10.29
C LYS A 115 -31.88 6.84 -8.99
N GLU A 116 -32.35 7.33 -7.85
CA GLU A 116 -31.93 6.87 -6.52
C GLU A 116 -32.36 5.42 -6.21
N LYS A 117 -33.39 4.90 -6.91
CA LYS A 117 -33.88 3.51 -6.74
C LYS A 117 -33.18 2.52 -7.67
N LEU A 118 -32.59 2.99 -8.76
CA LEU A 118 -31.99 2.11 -9.77
C LEU A 118 -30.75 1.41 -9.21
N VAL A 119 -30.66 0.11 -9.49
CA VAL A 119 -29.50 -0.71 -9.12
C VAL A 119 -28.88 -1.27 -10.40
N TRP A 120 -27.56 -1.42 -10.41
CA TRP A 120 -26.89 -2.13 -11.48
C TRP A 120 -27.42 -3.58 -11.59
N TYR A 121 -27.90 -3.97 -12.76
CA TYR A 121 -28.58 -5.24 -13.01
C TYR A 121 -27.72 -6.44 -12.61
N VAL A 122 -26.41 -6.41 -12.89
CA VAL A 122 -25.51 -7.52 -12.51
C VAL A 122 -25.47 -7.69 -10.99
N ARG A 123 -25.39 -6.58 -10.24
CA ARG A 123 -25.43 -6.61 -8.77
C ARG A 123 -26.80 -7.12 -8.27
N TYR A 124 -27.89 -6.70 -8.90
CA TYR A 124 -29.23 -7.18 -8.58
C TYR A 124 -29.37 -8.70 -8.81
N ALA A 125 -28.95 -9.19 -9.98
CA ALA A 125 -29.03 -10.61 -10.33
C ALA A 125 -28.16 -11.49 -9.42
N LEU A 126 -26.96 -11.04 -9.06
CA LEU A 126 -26.09 -11.74 -8.10
C LEU A 126 -26.67 -11.71 -6.67
N GLY A 127 -27.31 -10.60 -6.28
CA GLY A 127 -28.07 -10.51 -5.03
C GLY A 127 -29.21 -11.53 -4.97
N LYS A 128 -30.01 -11.63 -6.04
CA LYS A 128 -31.09 -12.62 -6.16
C LYS A 128 -30.58 -14.06 -6.10
N TYR A 129 -29.47 -14.35 -6.78
CA TYR A 129 -28.78 -15.63 -6.66
C TYR A 129 -28.42 -15.97 -5.21
N ASN A 130 -27.89 -15.00 -4.47
CA ASN A 130 -27.55 -15.18 -3.06
C ASN A 130 -28.76 -15.26 -2.12
N GLU A 131 -29.92 -14.78 -2.55
CA GLU A 131 -31.22 -14.98 -1.89
C GLU A 131 -31.84 -16.36 -2.22
N GLY A 132 -31.23 -17.14 -3.12
CA GLY A 132 -31.69 -18.48 -3.54
C GLY A 132 -32.35 -18.53 -4.92
N ASP A 133 -32.49 -17.40 -5.62
CA ASP A 133 -33.09 -17.33 -6.95
C ASP A 133 -32.01 -17.39 -8.05
N SER A 134 -31.86 -18.57 -8.67
CA SER A 134 -30.92 -18.79 -9.76
C SER A 134 -31.48 -18.50 -11.16
N SER A 135 -32.66 -17.88 -11.28
CA SER A 135 -33.27 -17.56 -12.59
C SER A 135 -32.50 -16.48 -13.36
N LEU A 136 -31.91 -15.51 -12.64
CA LEU A 136 -31.23 -14.36 -13.23
C LEU A 136 -29.72 -14.54 -13.36
N ALA A 137 -29.12 -15.36 -12.51
CA ALA A 137 -27.69 -15.61 -12.49
C ALA A 137 -27.37 -17.02 -11.99
N LYS A 138 -26.33 -17.64 -12.55
CA LYS A 138 -25.75 -18.90 -12.08
C LYS A 138 -24.26 -19.00 -12.45
N PRO A 139 -23.43 -19.68 -11.65
CA PRO A 139 -22.05 -19.96 -12.04
C PRO A 139 -22.01 -20.88 -13.28
N LYS A 140 -21.03 -20.65 -14.16
CA LYS A 140 -20.77 -21.50 -15.34
C LYS A 140 -19.26 -21.69 -15.50
N LEU A 141 -18.80 -22.93 -15.62
CA LEU A 141 -17.41 -23.23 -15.94
C LEU A 141 -17.22 -23.12 -17.45
N LEU A 142 -16.17 -22.43 -17.91
CA LEU A 142 -15.98 -22.17 -19.34
C LEU A 142 -14.81 -22.95 -19.94
N VAL A 143 -13.69 -23.01 -19.23
CA VAL A 143 -12.46 -23.63 -19.71
C VAL A 143 -11.90 -24.55 -18.63
N LYS A 144 -11.56 -25.78 -19.03
CA LYS A 144 -10.74 -26.70 -18.25
C LYS A 144 -9.27 -26.45 -18.56
N VAL A 145 -8.47 -26.38 -17.50
CA VAL A 145 -7.02 -26.29 -17.59
C VAL A 145 -6.41 -27.59 -17.08
N LYS A 146 -5.59 -28.26 -17.89
CA LYS A 146 -4.88 -29.49 -17.52
C LYS A 146 -3.38 -29.28 -17.60
N VAL A 147 -2.64 -30.00 -16.77
CA VAL A 147 -1.18 -30.11 -16.85
C VAL A 147 -0.83 -31.48 -17.41
N VAL A 148 -0.32 -31.53 -18.63
CA VAL A 148 0.11 -32.78 -19.30
C VAL A 148 1.57 -32.62 -19.70
N ASN A 149 2.45 -33.51 -19.26
CA ASN A 149 3.89 -33.45 -19.53
C ASN A 149 4.51 -32.06 -19.20
N LYS A 150 4.13 -31.48 -18.04
CA LYS A 150 4.53 -30.14 -17.58
C LYS A 150 4.10 -28.99 -18.51
N LYS A 151 3.11 -29.20 -19.39
CA LYS A 151 2.51 -28.18 -20.26
C LYS A 151 1.05 -27.95 -19.91
N LEU A 152 0.60 -26.72 -20.07
CA LEU A 152 -0.81 -26.35 -19.92
C LEU A 152 -1.57 -26.68 -21.20
N LEU A 153 -2.70 -27.36 -21.04
CA LEU A 153 -3.70 -27.62 -22.07
C LEU A 153 -5.00 -26.94 -21.68
N PHE A 154 -5.63 -26.27 -22.64
CA PHE A 154 -6.91 -25.58 -22.47
C PHE A 154 -7.98 -26.29 -23.31
N GLU A 155 -9.09 -26.67 -22.68
CA GLU A 155 -10.24 -27.32 -23.32
C GLU A 155 -11.54 -26.63 -22.92
N PRO A 156 -12.55 -26.49 -23.79
CA PRO A 156 -13.87 -26.02 -23.38
C PRO A 156 -14.47 -26.97 -22.31
N CYS A 157 -15.18 -26.40 -21.33
CA CYS A 157 -15.99 -27.20 -20.41
C CYS A 157 -17.17 -27.83 -21.14
N THR A 158 -17.53 -29.06 -20.77
CA THR A 158 -18.68 -29.78 -21.31
C THR A 158 -19.93 -29.58 -20.44
N GLU A 159 -21.08 -30.07 -20.90
CA GLU A 159 -22.31 -30.10 -20.07
C GLU A 159 -22.12 -30.96 -18.80
N ASP A 160 -21.35 -32.06 -18.87
CA ASP A 160 -20.97 -32.85 -17.68
C ASP A 160 -20.24 -32.01 -16.61
N ASP A 161 -19.39 -31.07 -17.03
CA ASP A 161 -18.72 -30.16 -16.09
C ASP A 161 -19.71 -29.20 -15.40
N GLN A 162 -20.79 -28.81 -16.09
CA GLN A 162 -21.86 -28.00 -15.51
C GLN A 162 -22.75 -28.83 -14.59
N THR A 163 -23.07 -30.08 -14.94
CA THR A 163 -23.85 -31.00 -14.10
C THR A 163 -23.21 -31.18 -12.73
N LYS A 164 -21.87 -31.21 -12.66
CA LYS A 164 -21.15 -31.28 -11.37
C LYS A 164 -21.39 -30.05 -10.48
N LEU A 165 -21.61 -28.86 -11.05
CA LEU A 165 -22.00 -27.68 -10.27
C LEU A 165 -23.42 -27.84 -9.71
N GLU A 166 -24.34 -28.38 -10.50
CA GLU A 166 -25.74 -28.56 -10.10
C GLU A 166 -25.87 -29.63 -9.00
N LEU A 167 -25.19 -30.77 -9.15
CA LEU A 167 -25.16 -31.82 -8.11
C LEU A 167 -24.55 -31.28 -6.80
N ALA A 168 -23.49 -30.49 -6.88
CA ALA A 168 -22.92 -29.85 -5.71
C ALA A 168 -23.89 -28.85 -5.08
N LYS A 169 -24.65 -28.10 -5.90
CA LYS A 169 -25.68 -27.16 -5.42
C LYS A 169 -26.78 -27.87 -4.63
N GLN A 170 -27.30 -28.99 -5.15
CA GLN A 170 -28.32 -29.79 -4.45
C GLN A 170 -27.82 -30.29 -3.09
N GLU A 171 -26.57 -30.73 -3.01
CA GLU A 171 -25.98 -31.17 -1.74
C GLU A 171 -25.77 -29.99 -0.77
N ILE A 172 -25.32 -28.82 -1.26
CA ILE A 172 -25.23 -27.61 -0.43
C ILE A 172 -26.61 -27.19 0.09
N GLU A 173 -27.65 -27.23 -0.73
CA GLU A 173 -29.02 -26.93 -0.30
C GLU A 173 -29.50 -27.90 0.80
N ARG A 174 -29.16 -29.18 0.69
CA ARG A 174 -29.44 -30.18 1.74
C ARG A 174 -28.69 -29.84 3.03
N LEU A 175 -27.40 -29.54 2.94
CA LEU A 175 -26.57 -29.15 4.09
C LEU A 175 -27.06 -27.86 4.76
N LEU A 176 -27.52 -26.88 3.98
CA LEU A 176 -28.12 -25.65 4.49
C LEU A 176 -29.44 -25.92 5.23
N LYS A 177 -30.29 -26.83 4.73
CA LYS A 177 -31.56 -27.21 5.37
C LYS A 177 -31.34 -27.85 6.75
N ILE A 178 -30.34 -28.71 6.88
CA ILE A 178 -29.97 -29.34 8.16
C ILE A 178 -29.08 -28.44 9.03
N LYS A 179 -28.77 -27.22 8.56
CA LYS A 179 -27.87 -26.27 9.23
C LYS A 179 -26.52 -26.90 9.60
N ASP A 180 -25.92 -27.61 8.64
CA ASP A 180 -24.62 -28.25 8.85
C ASP A 180 -23.60 -27.21 9.38
N PRO A 181 -22.96 -27.46 10.55
CA PRO A 181 -22.09 -26.48 11.19
C PRO A 181 -20.84 -26.17 10.37
N ASP A 182 -20.49 -27.02 9.40
CA ASP A 182 -19.32 -26.82 8.54
C ASP A 182 -19.56 -25.83 7.40
N ILE A 183 -20.80 -25.36 7.19
CA ILE A 183 -21.09 -24.25 6.28
C ILE A 183 -20.91 -22.92 7.01
N SER A 184 -20.14 -22.00 6.42
CA SER A 184 -19.85 -20.66 6.94
C SER A 184 -21.03 -19.69 6.80
N LEU A 185 -22.07 -19.90 7.63
CA LEU A 185 -23.29 -19.10 7.71
C LEU A 185 -23.10 -17.72 8.38
N GLU A 186 -21.92 -17.43 8.90
CA GLU A 186 -21.60 -16.18 9.57
C GLU A 186 -21.70 -14.97 8.63
N PRO A 187 -22.19 -13.82 9.13
CA PRO A 187 -22.35 -12.62 8.32
C PRO A 187 -21.00 -11.97 8.00
N ILE A 188 -20.94 -11.28 6.86
CA ILE A 188 -19.86 -10.35 6.55
C ILE A 188 -20.14 -8.98 7.19
N PRO A 189 -19.12 -8.14 7.45
CA PRO A 189 -19.31 -6.79 7.98
C PRO A 189 -19.93 -5.88 6.91
N MET A 190 -21.26 -5.71 6.98
CA MET A 190 -22.03 -4.97 5.96
C MET A 190 -21.66 -3.49 5.83
N TYR A 191 -20.96 -2.92 6.81
CA TYR A 191 -20.45 -1.55 6.76
C TYR A 191 -19.14 -1.42 5.97
N GLU A 192 -18.35 -2.49 5.82
CA GLU A 192 -17.04 -2.48 5.15
C GLU A 192 -17.17 -2.64 3.63
N THR A 193 -17.95 -1.75 3.02
CA THR A 193 -18.29 -1.83 1.58
C THR A 193 -17.13 -1.51 0.65
N ARG A 194 -16.08 -0.85 1.16
CA ARG A 194 -14.92 -0.41 0.39
C ARG A 194 -14.01 -1.59 0.03
N ARG A 195 -13.80 -2.50 0.98
CA ARG A 195 -12.84 -3.61 0.83
C ARG A 195 -13.49 -4.98 0.83
N ILE A 196 -14.71 -5.12 1.33
CA ILE A 196 -15.46 -6.38 1.30
C ILE A 196 -16.68 -6.18 0.40
N THR A 197 -16.66 -6.90 -0.73
CA THR A 197 -17.39 -6.49 -1.93
C THR A 197 -18.92 -6.63 -1.83
N PRO A 198 -19.68 -5.54 -2.03
CA PRO A 198 -21.14 -5.58 -2.21
C PRO A 198 -21.60 -5.97 -3.63
N ILE A 199 -20.69 -6.13 -4.61
CA ILE A 199 -21.01 -6.51 -6.01
C ILE A 199 -21.55 -7.94 -6.09
N LEU A 200 -21.04 -8.86 -5.26
CA LEU A 200 -21.58 -10.22 -5.19
C LEU A 200 -23.00 -10.25 -4.62
N GLY A 201 -23.45 -9.19 -3.92
CA GLY A 201 -24.67 -9.26 -3.12
C GLY A 201 -24.56 -10.28 -1.96
N ALA A 202 -23.35 -10.73 -1.64
CA ALA A 202 -23.08 -11.63 -0.53
C ALA A 202 -23.36 -10.92 0.80
N ARG A 203 -23.89 -11.66 1.75
CA ARG A 203 -24.16 -11.27 3.14
C ARG A 203 -23.52 -12.22 4.14
N ARG A 204 -23.07 -13.40 3.69
CA ARG A 204 -22.46 -14.46 4.50
C ARG A 204 -21.23 -15.03 3.81
N TRP A 205 -20.28 -15.55 4.59
CA TRP A 205 -18.99 -16.02 4.07
C TRP A 205 -19.10 -17.16 3.05
N TYR A 206 -20.04 -18.10 3.21
CA TYR A 206 -20.20 -19.21 2.26
C TYR A 206 -20.60 -18.74 0.84
N GLN A 207 -21.17 -17.54 0.70
CA GLN A 207 -21.61 -16.99 -0.60
C GLN A 207 -20.45 -16.49 -1.48
N PHE A 208 -19.22 -16.50 -0.96
CA PHE A 208 -18.00 -16.22 -1.73
C PHE A 208 -17.51 -17.43 -2.54
N PHE A 209 -18.21 -18.55 -2.49
CA PHE A 209 -17.83 -19.81 -3.12
C PHE A 209 -18.91 -20.27 -4.07
N ASN A 210 -18.51 -20.86 -5.20
CA ASN A 210 -19.45 -21.63 -5.99
C ASN A 210 -19.81 -22.95 -5.25
N PRO A 211 -20.91 -23.64 -5.61
CA PRO A 211 -21.33 -24.84 -4.88
C PRO A 211 -20.29 -25.97 -4.80
N ARG A 212 -19.50 -26.20 -5.86
CA ARG A 212 -18.42 -27.21 -5.86
C ARG A 212 -17.27 -26.82 -4.94
N GLN A 213 -16.85 -25.56 -4.99
CA GLN A 213 -15.83 -25.02 -4.09
C GLN A 213 -16.26 -25.20 -2.64
N LEU A 214 -17.47 -24.74 -2.29
CA LEU A 214 -18.00 -24.84 -0.95
C LEU A 214 -18.09 -26.30 -0.46
N LEU A 215 -18.63 -27.20 -1.28
CA LEU A 215 -18.73 -28.62 -0.94
C LEU A 215 -17.37 -29.26 -0.73
N THR A 216 -16.39 -28.89 -1.55
CA THR A 216 -15.00 -29.37 -1.42
C THR A 216 -14.40 -28.94 -0.09
N LEU A 217 -14.57 -27.68 0.30
CA LEU A 217 -14.04 -27.14 1.57
C LEU A 217 -14.71 -27.79 2.79
N VAL A 218 -16.04 -27.96 2.76
CA VAL A 218 -16.79 -28.68 3.81
C VAL A 218 -16.26 -30.11 3.97
N LYS A 219 -16.04 -30.82 2.86
CA LYS A 219 -15.47 -32.18 2.89
C LYS A 219 -14.04 -32.20 3.44
N LEU A 220 -13.20 -31.25 3.03
CA LEU A 220 -11.82 -31.15 3.54
C LEU A 220 -11.81 -30.93 5.07
N ILE A 221 -12.65 -30.06 5.61
CA ILE A 221 -12.77 -29.86 7.07
C ILE A 221 -13.14 -31.16 7.79
N LYS A 222 -14.16 -31.88 7.28
CA LYS A 222 -14.59 -33.17 7.85
C LYS A 222 -13.46 -34.20 7.82
N LEU A 223 -12.70 -34.23 6.72
CA LEU A 223 -11.53 -35.11 6.58
C LEU A 223 -10.39 -34.73 7.52
N ILE A 224 -10.11 -33.43 7.71
CA ILE A 224 -9.08 -32.95 8.65
C ILE A 224 -9.42 -33.38 10.08
N ARG A 225 -10.66 -33.20 10.53
CA ARG A 225 -11.09 -33.65 11.87
C ARG A 225 -11.07 -35.16 12.02
N LYS A 226 -11.41 -35.90 10.97
CA LYS A 226 -11.29 -37.37 10.95
C LYS A 226 -9.83 -37.80 11.07
N ALA A 227 -8.93 -37.18 10.31
CA ALA A 227 -7.49 -37.46 10.37
C ALA A 227 -6.94 -37.14 11.76
N SER A 228 -7.36 -36.03 12.37
CA SER A 228 -7.00 -35.66 13.74
C SER A 228 -7.31 -36.75 14.76
N LYS A 229 -8.55 -37.27 14.77
CA LYS A 229 -8.95 -38.38 15.66
C LYS A 229 -8.14 -39.65 15.39
N GLY A 230 -7.90 -39.96 14.12
CA GLY A 230 -7.07 -41.11 13.73
C GLY A 230 -5.62 -41.00 14.23
N ILE A 231 -5.01 -39.81 14.14
CA ILE A 231 -3.65 -39.54 14.63
C ILE A 231 -3.58 -39.74 16.15
N GLU A 232 -4.56 -39.21 16.89
CA GLU A 232 -4.63 -39.36 18.35
C GLU A 232 -4.73 -40.85 18.75
N GLU A 233 -5.62 -41.61 18.10
CA GLU A 233 -5.77 -43.05 18.31
C GLU A 233 -4.51 -43.84 17.95
N GLU A 234 -3.81 -43.47 16.88
CA GLU A 234 -2.56 -44.09 16.45
C GLU A 234 -1.45 -43.86 17.48
N LYS A 235 -1.28 -42.62 17.98
CA LYS A 235 -0.25 -42.31 18.99
C LYS A 235 -0.51 -42.96 20.33
N LEU A 236 -1.78 -43.08 20.73
CA LEU A 236 -2.15 -43.88 21.91
C LEU A 236 -1.75 -45.36 21.74
N LYS A 237 -1.93 -45.95 20.56
CA LYS A 237 -1.51 -47.34 20.27
C LYS A 237 0.01 -47.51 20.23
N GLU A 238 0.74 -46.46 19.85
CA GLU A 238 2.22 -46.42 19.93
C GLU A 238 2.74 -46.25 21.37
N GLY A 239 1.86 -46.12 22.37
CA GLY A 239 2.23 -46.02 23.78
C GLY A 239 2.46 -44.60 24.29
N TRP A 240 2.06 -43.56 23.54
CA TRP A 240 2.14 -42.17 23.99
C TRP A 240 1.10 -41.90 25.08
N SER A 241 1.39 -40.94 25.97
CA SER A 241 0.38 -40.46 26.92
C SER A 241 -0.78 -39.78 26.18
N LYS A 242 -1.95 -39.72 26.83
CA LYS A 242 -3.14 -39.05 26.27
C LYS A 242 -2.86 -37.58 25.97
N GLU A 243 -2.15 -36.91 26.87
CA GLU A 243 -1.79 -35.50 26.75
C GLU A 243 -0.84 -35.26 25.57
N GLU A 244 0.18 -36.12 25.39
CA GLU A 244 1.12 -36.00 24.27
C GLU A 244 0.46 -36.33 22.93
N ALA A 245 -0.36 -37.39 22.88
CA ALA A 245 -1.11 -37.76 21.69
C ALA A 245 -2.08 -36.63 21.27
N PHE A 246 -2.79 -36.03 22.23
CA PHE A 246 -3.68 -34.90 22.01
C PHE A 246 -2.92 -33.68 21.48
N ARG A 247 -1.79 -33.31 22.10
CA ARG A 247 -0.95 -32.18 21.64
C ARG A 247 -0.34 -32.45 20.25
N TYR A 248 0.05 -33.68 19.95
CA TYR A 248 0.56 -34.03 18.63
C TYR A 248 -0.54 -33.89 17.57
N ALA A 249 -1.74 -34.40 17.86
CA ALA A 249 -2.90 -34.22 17.00
C ALA A 249 -3.26 -32.74 16.80
N GLU A 250 -3.21 -31.91 17.86
CA GLU A 250 -3.41 -30.45 17.79
C GLU A 250 -2.46 -29.81 16.78
N VAL A 251 -1.16 -30.11 16.88
CA VAL A 251 -0.13 -29.53 16.01
C VAL A 251 -0.35 -29.93 14.55
N VAL A 252 -0.55 -31.23 14.26
CA VAL A 252 -0.77 -31.71 12.90
C VAL A 252 -2.05 -31.10 12.31
N THR A 253 -3.13 -31.07 13.09
CA THR A 253 -4.42 -30.51 12.65
C THR A 253 -4.30 -29.00 12.37
N THR A 254 -3.53 -28.28 13.18
CA THR A 254 -3.25 -26.84 12.98
C THR A 254 -2.55 -26.58 11.65
N TYR A 255 -1.53 -27.36 11.30
CA TYR A 255 -0.86 -27.20 9.99
C TYR A 255 -1.75 -27.58 8.81
N LEU A 256 -2.62 -28.60 8.97
CA LEU A 256 -3.63 -28.92 7.96
C LEU A 256 -4.64 -27.77 7.81
N ALA A 257 -5.07 -27.13 8.90
CA ALA A 257 -5.96 -25.98 8.88
C ALA A 257 -5.30 -24.75 8.21
N ILE A 258 -4.01 -24.50 8.47
CA ILE A 258 -3.24 -23.45 7.78
C ILE A 258 -3.20 -23.70 6.27
N ALA A 259 -2.93 -24.95 5.87
CA ALA A 259 -2.98 -25.33 4.46
C ALA A 259 -4.37 -25.13 3.84
N LEU A 260 -5.44 -25.28 4.64
CA LEU A 260 -6.82 -25.10 4.18
C LEU A 260 -7.07 -23.64 3.88
N CYS A 261 -6.73 -22.76 4.82
CA CYS A 261 -6.85 -21.32 4.64
C CYS A 261 -6.06 -20.84 3.42
N LYS A 262 -4.83 -21.33 3.25
CA LYS A 262 -4.05 -20.94 2.07
C LYS A 262 -4.65 -21.48 0.77
N HIS A 263 -5.21 -22.69 0.75
CA HIS A 263 -5.95 -23.20 -0.42
C HIS A 263 -7.23 -22.39 -0.74
N ILE A 264 -7.97 -21.96 0.29
CA ILE A 264 -9.19 -21.15 0.16
C ILE A 264 -8.92 -19.83 -0.58
N ASP A 265 -7.80 -19.16 -0.29
CA ASP A 265 -7.34 -17.94 -0.98
C ASP A 265 -7.13 -18.14 -2.49
N TYR A 266 -6.90 -19.38 -2.93
CA TYR A 266 -6.79 -19.76 -4.34
C TYR A 266 -8.05 -20.43 -4.89
N ASN A 267 -9.12 -20.62 -4.11
CA ASN A 267 -10.27 -21.42 -4.53
C ASN A 267 -11.62 -20.83 -4.07
N PHE A 268 -11.92 -19.61 -4.50
CA PHE A 268 -13.19 -18.93 -4.25
C PHE A 268 -13.54 -17.97 -5.40
N LEU A 269 -14.74 -17.38 -5.42
CA LEU A 269 -15.27 -16.58 -6.54
C LEU A 269 -14.52 -15.27 -6.82
N CYS A 270 -13.54 -14.90 -6.00
CA CYS A 270 -12.71 -13.70 -6.20
C CYS A 270 -11.22 -14.01 -6.39
N ASN A 271 -10.83 -15.27 -6.60
CA ASN A 271 -9.51 -15.59 -7.13
C ASN A 271 -9.42 -15.21 -8.63
N LEU A 272 -8.22 -15.29 -9.22
CA LEU A 272 -8.03 -14.90 -10.62
C LEU A 272 -7.11 -15.86 -11.38
N TRP A 273 -7.38 -16.03 -12.67
CA TRP A 273 -6.43 -16.63 -13.60
C TRP A 273 -5.47 -15.58 -14.15
N ASP A 274 -4.18 -15.68 -13.84
CA ASP A 274 -3.16 -14.76 -14.35
C ASP A 274 -2.71 -15.22 -15.74
N CYS A 275 -3.13 -14.52 -16.78
CA CYS A 275 -2.75 -14.88 -18.14
C CYS A 275 -1.30 -14.52 -18.49
N ASN A 276 -0.67 -13.56 -17.81
CA ASN A 276 0.71 -13.16 -18.11
C ASN A 276 1.71 -14.21 -17.60
N ILE A 277 1.40 -14.81 -16.46
CA ILE A 277 2.08 -15.99 -15.93
C ILE A 277 1.01 -17.05 -15.73
N PRO A 278 0.60 -17.81 -16.76
CA PRO A 278 -0.54 -18.75 -16.75
C PRO A 278 -0.61 -19.62 -15.50
N LYS A 279 -1.29 -19.13 -14.46
CA LYS A 279 -1.37 -19.72 -13.13
C LYS A 279 -2.61 -19.22 -12.39
N ILE A 280 -2.97 -19.93 -11.33
CA ILE A 280 -3.97 -19.46 -10.37
C ILE A 280 -3.28 -18.43 -9.47
N SER A 281 -3.87 -17.25 -9.38
CA SER A 281 -3.46 -16.18 -8.48
C SER A 281 -4.50 -16.05 -7.37
N HIS A 282 -4.00 -15.68 -6.19
CA HIS A 282 -4.81 -15.58 -4.99
C HIS A 282 -5.77 -14.39 -5.03
N GLY A 283 -6.87 -14.46 -4.27
CA GLY A 283 -7.90 -13.41 -4.29
C GLY A 283 -7.58 -12.21 -3.38
N LEU A 284 -6.72 -12.37 -2.37
CA LEU A 284 -6.26 -11.25 -1.53
C LEU A 284 -5.06 -10.51 -2.13
N THR A 285 -5.03 -10.31 -3.45
CA THR A 285 -3.98 -9.51 -4.12
C THR A 285 -4.12 -8.01 -3.90
N MET A 286 -5.31 -7.56 -3.49
CA MET A 286 -5.63 -6.17 -3.18
C MET A 286 -5.81 -6.00 -1.68
N ARG A 287 -5.87 -4.76 -1.18
CA ARG A 287 -6.23 -4.43 0.22
C ARG A 287 -7.74 -4.68 0.48
N GLY A 288 -8.23 -5.87 0.16
CA GLY A 288 -9.64 -6.27 0.20
C GLY A 288 -9.95 -7.46 -0.72
N ILE A 289 -11.20 -7.94 -0.66
CA ILE A 289 -11.74 -8.98 -1.53
C ILE A 289 -12.48 -8.30 -2.69
N ALA A 290 -11.83 -8.18 -3.85
CA ALA A 290 -12.40 -7.55 -5.04
C ALA A 290 -13.02 -8.59 -5.99
N MET A 291 -14.18 -8.29 -6.58
CA MET A 291 -14.82 -9.21 -7.53
C MET A 291 -13.95 -9.45 -8.77
N MET A 292 -13.65 -10.72 -9.03
CA MET A 292 -12.94 -11.16 -10.23
C MET A 292 -13.90 -11.86 -11.19
N TRP A 293 -14.06 -11.29 -12.38
CA TRP A 293 -14.98 -11.81 -13.40
C TRP A 293 -14.48 -13.06 -14.14
N ASN A 294 -13.29 -13.53 -13.79
CA ASN A 294 -12.59 -14.69 -14.31
C ASN A 294 -11.93 -15.46 -13.16
N TRP A 295 -12.78 -16.00 -12.28
CA TRP A 295 -12.38 -16.86 -11.17
C TRP A 295 -12.08 -18.30 -11.64
N VAL A 296 -11.46 -19.09 -10.78
CA VAL A 296 -11.01 -20.47 -11.04
C VAL A 296 -11.57 -21.43 -10.00
N ASP A 297 -12.12 -22.57 -10.45
CA ASP A 297 -12.46 -23.74 -9.62
C ASP A 297 -11.28 -24.71 -9.63
N VAL A 298 -10.78 -25.07 -8.46
CA VAL A 298 -9.52 -25.82 -8.32
C VAL A 298 -9.79 -27.24 -7.85
N ASN A 299 -9.23 -28.23 -8.56
CA ASN A 299 -9.12 -29.59 -8.03
C ASN A 299 -8.02 -29.62 -6.94
N PRO A 300 -8.35 -29.92 -5.66
CA PRO A 300 -7.38 -29.88 -4.58
C PRO A 300 -6.19 -30.86 -4.76
N LEU A 301 -6.41 -31.95 -5.50
CA LEU A 301 -5.41 -33.01 -5.72
C LEU A 301 -4.50 -32.74 -6.92
N ALA A 302 -4.76 -31.69 -7.71
CA ALA A 302 -3.91 -31.37 -8.86
C ALA A 302 -2.51 -30.92 -8.39
N ASP A 303 -1.48 -31.28 -9.16
CA ASP A 303 -0.12 -30.82 -8.91
C ASP A 303 0.14 -29.45 -9.56
N PHE A 304 -0.50 -28.40 -9.04
CA PHE A 304 -0.46 -27.05 -9.61
C PHE A 304 -0.43 -25.95 -8.54
N THR A 305 0.07 -24.77 -8.87
CA THR A 305 0.15 -23.66 -7.91
C THR A 305 -1.23 -23.28 -7.38
N GLY A 306 -1.37 -23.15 -6.06
CA GLY A 306 -2.64 -22.81 -5.39
C GLY A 306 -3.53 -24.01 -5.02
N THR A 307 -3.14 -25.23 -5.38
CA THR A 307 -3.88 -26.44 -4.97
C THR A 307 -3.56 -26.83 -3.53
N TRP A 308 -4.42 -27.64 -2.93
CA TRP A 308 -4.24 -28.17 -1.58
C TRP A 308 -2.91 -28.93 -1.43
N ILE A 309 -2.59 -29.84 -2.35
CA ILE A 309 -1.33 -30.62 -2.31
C ILE A 309 -0.11 -29.71 -2.35
N ARG A 310 -0.08 -28.69 -3.22
CA ARG A 310 1.04 -27.76 -3.27
C ARG A 310 1.15 -26.89 -2.02
N THR A 311 0.01 -26.51 -1.46
CA THR A 311 -0.05 -25.74 -0.22
C THR A 311 0.49 -26.56 0.96
N LEU A 312 0.11 -27.84 1.08
CA LEU A 312 0.65 -28.74 2.09
C LEU A 312 2.17 -28.88 1.97
N ASN A 313 2.70 -29.11 0.77
CA ASN A 313 4.14 -29.21 0.54
C ASN A 313 4.90 -27.93 0.93
N GLN A 314 4.28 -26.76 0.74
CA GLN A 314 4.83 -25.48 1.18
C GLN A 314 4.81 -25.35 2.70
N CYS A 315 3.72 -25.74 3.36
CA CYS A 315 3.63 -25.79 4.82
C CYS A 315 4.70 -26.71 5.42
N ILE A 316 4.89 -27.91 4.85
CA ILE A 316 5.93 -28.86 5.29
C ILE A 316 7.32 -28.24 5.11
N SER A 317 7.62 -27.69 3.92
CA SER A 317 8.92 -27.05 3.66
C SER A 317 9.19 -25.88 4.63
N GLY A 318 8.18 -25.07 4.91
CA GLY A 318 8.27 -23.95 5.84
C GLY A 318 8.50 -24.41 7.28
N LEU A 319 7.80 -25.47 7.70
CA LEU A 319 7.97 -26.07 9.03
C LEU A 319 9.36 -26.66 9.19
N SER A 320 9.85 -27.43 8.20
CA SER A 320 11.21 -27.98 8.22
C SER A 320 12.27 -26.88 8.34
N TYR A 321 12.09 -25.76 7.64
CA TYR A 321 12.96 -24.59 7.78
C TYR A 321 12.91 -24.03 9.20
N LEU A 322 11.73 -23.76 9.77
CA LEU A 322 11.59 -23.22 11.12
C LEU A 322 12.22 -24.13 12.17
N VAL A 323 12.00 -25.45 12.08
CA VAL A 323 12.65 -26.44 12.95
C VAL A 323 14.18 -26.37 12.80
N SER A 324 14.70 -26.29 11.57
CA SER A 324 16.16 -26.22 11.35
C SER A 324 16.81 -24.95 11.92
N VAL A 325 16.06 -23.85 12.02
CA VAL A 325 16.51 -22.58 12.60
C VAL A 325 16.50 -22.65 14.12
N VAL A 326 15.43 -23.17 14.72
CA VAL A 326 15.26 -23.21 16.19
C VAL A 326 16.11 -24.31 16.83
N SER A 327 16.30 -25.45 16.17
CA SER A 327 17.11 -26.56 16.69
C SER A 327 18.63 -26.31 16.63
N GLY A 328 19.08 -25.13 16.20
CA GLY A 328 20.50 -24.76 16.16
C GLY A 328 21.32 -25.45 15.06
N SER A 329 20.70 -26.22 14.17
CA SER A 329 21.38 -27.00 13.11
C SER A 329 21.91 -26.16 11.94
N SER A 330 21.76 -24.84 11.97
CA SER A 330 22.23 -23.92 10.92
C SER A 330 23.26 -22.94 11.46
N SER A 331 24.51 -23.10 11.02
CA SER A 331 25.69 -22.29 11.32
C SER A 331 25.64 -20.84 10.76
N SER A 332 24.48 -20.20 10.74
CA SER A 332 24.32 -18.84 10.20
C SER A 332 23.81 -17.86 11.25
N THR A 333 24.54 -17.70 12.34
CA THR A 333 24.40 -16.50 13.17
C THR A 333 25.44 -15.49 12.68
N LEU A 334 24.96 -14.33 12.21
CA LEU A 334 25.76 -13.10 12.02
C LEU A 334 26.34 -12.56 13.35
N PHE A 335 26.06 -13.25 14.45
CA PHE A 335 26.60 -13.02 15.78
C PHE A 335 27.24 -14.34 16.24
N SER A 336 28.53 -14.48 16.02
CA SER A 336 29.37 -15.47 16.70
C SER A 336 29.60 -14.96 18.11
N ASP A 337 28.69 -15.26 19.03
CA ASP A 337 28.93 -15.04 20.44
C ASP A 337 28.74 -16.36 21.21
N ASP A 338 29.75 -16.69 22.01
CA ASP A 338 30.02 -17.99 22.66
C ASP A 338 29.04 -18.37 23.78
N ARG A 339 27.84 -17.76 23.82
CA ARG A 339 26.81 -18.00 24.84
C ARG A 339 25.82 -19.09 24.44
N ARG A 340 26.31 -20.18 23.84
CA ARG A 340 25.51 -21.36 23.43
C ARG A 340 25.14 -22.27 24.61
N SER A 341 24.47 -21.74 25.64
CA SER A 341 24.03 -22.57 26.78
C SER A 341 22.64 -22.29 27.35
N SER A 342 21.80 -21.49 26.70
CA SER A 342 20.37 -21.41 27.07
C SER A 342 19.49 -21.79 25.89
N GLU A 343 18.56 -22.72 26.11
CA GLU A 343 17.46 -23.04 25.19
C GLU A 343 16.88 -21.74 24.60
N GLN A 344 16.94 -21.59 23.27
CA GLN A 344 16.30 -20.46 22.61
C GLN A 344 14.78 -20.61 22.76
N LYS A 345 14.22 -19.97 23.78
CA LYS A 345 12.80 -20.00 24.07
C LYS A 345 12.07 -18.95 23.25
N ALA A 346 11.25 -19.38 22.30
CA ALA A 346 10.32 -18.52 21.58
C ALA A 346 8.89 -18.69 22.14
N SER A 347 8.21 -17.59 22.44
CA SER A 347 6.82 -17.59 22.91
C SER A 347 5.93 -16.78 21.97
N VAL A 348 4.78 -17.34 21.61
CA VAL A 348 3.76 -16.67 20.79
C VAL A 348 2.51 -16.52 21.65
N LEU A 349 1.99 -15.30 21.74
CA LEU A 349 0.83 -14.97 22.56
C LEU A 349 -0.26 -14.34 21.69
N LEU A 350 -1.47 -14.91 21.76
CA LEU A 350 -2.67 -14.26 21.24
C LEU A 350 -3.18 -13.29 22.30
N ASP A 351 -2.91 -12.00 22.13
CA ASP A 351 -3.23 -10.96 23.10
C ASP A 351 -3.53 -9.61 22.44
N ASP A 352 -4.11 -8.69 23.20
CA ASP A 352 -4.44 -7.34 22.77
C ASP A 352 -3.32 -6.38 23.19
N ALA A 353 -2.68 -5.73 22.21
CA ALA A 353 -1.55 -4.83 22.45
C ALA A 353 -1.90 -3.60 23.31
N THR A 354 -3.18 -3.28 23.49
CA THR A 354 -3.63 -2.19 24.37
C THR A 354 -3.63 -2.56 25.85
N ILE A 355 -3.41 -3.85 26.20
CA ILE A 355 -3.40 -4.35 27.58
C ILE A 355 -2.26 -5.35 27.88
N LEU A 356 -1.91 -6.22 26.91
CA LEU A 356 -0.95 -7.33 27.04
C LEU A 356 -1.17 -8.19 28.31
N ALA A 357 -2.40 -8.64 28.52
CA ALA A 357 -2.84 -9.32 29.75
C ALA A 357 -2.21 -10.70 29.98
N LYS A 358 -1.69 -11.36 28.95
CA LYS A 358 -1.04 -12.68 29.03
C LYS A 358 0.45 -12.58 29.37
N LEU A 359 1.04 -11.39 29.31
CA LEU A 359 2.41 -11.16 29.77
C LEU A 359 2.45 -10.99 31.28
N ASN A 360 3.50 -11.49 31.92
CA ASN A 360 3.66 -11.29 33.35
C ASN A 360 3.78 -9.77 33.64
N PRO A 361 3.06 -9.22 34.64
CA PRO A 361 3.17 -7.81 35.01
C PRO A 361 4.60 -7.34 35.26
N LYS A 362 5.45 -8.21 35.83
CA LYS A 362 6.87 -7.93 36.16
C LYS A 362 7.85 -8.14 35.00
N GLU A 363 7.39 -8.71 33.89
CA GLU A 363 8.21 -8.96 32.72
C GLU A 363 8.47 -7.66 31.95
N SER A 364 9.72 -7.47 31.57
CA SER A 364 10.20 -6.29 30.83
C SER A 364 11.18 -6.71 29.73
N PHE A 365 11.19 -5.98 28.62
CA PHE A 365 11.96 -6.29 27.43
C PHE A 365 13.07 -5.26 27.19
N ASP A 366 14.23 -5.72 26.72
CA ASP A 366 15.32 -4.85 26.29
C ASP A 366 15.00 -4.15 24.96
N LEU A 367 14.24 -4.82 24.08
CA LEU A 367 13.86 -4.34 22.76
C LEU A 367 12.43 -4.74 22.42
N ILE A 368 11.60 -3.77 22.05
CA ILE A 368 10.27 -3.98 21.47
C ILE A 368 10.32 -3.49 20.02
N ILE A 369 9.99 -4.34 19.06
CA ILE A 369 9.91 -3.98 17.64
C ILE A 369 8.46 -4.16 17.18
N THR A 370 7.87 -3.12 16.61
CA THR A 370 6.47 -3.15 16.17
C THR A 370 6.24 -2.32 14.89
N ASP A 371 5.20 -2.67 14.16
CA ASP A 371 4.65 -1.92 13.04
C ASP A 371 3.20 -1.53 13.41
N PRO A 372 3.00 -0.38 14.11
CA PRO A 372 1.67 0.01 14.56
C PRO A 372 0.76 0.28 13.35
N PRO A 373 -0.53 -0.11 13.39
CA PRO A 373 -1.44 0.12 12.29
C PRO A 373 -1.63 1.61 11.95
N TYR A 374 -1.87 1.88 10.67
CA TYR A 374 -2.00 3.24 10.14
C TYR A 374 -3.44 3.55 9.76
N TYR A 375 -4.10 4.43 10.52
CA TYR A 375 -5.42 4.97 10.17
C TYR A 375 -6.34 3.93 9.50
N ASP A 376 -6.83 4.23 8.29
CA ASP A 376 -7.70 3.38 7.48
C ASP A 376 -6.86 2.66 6.40
N ASP A 377 -5.84 1.89 6.76
CA ASP A 377 -5.07 1.11 5.78
C ASP A 377 -5.79 -0.22 5.42
N VAL A 378 -5.76 -1.19 6.35
CA VAL A 378 -6.32 -2.53 6.17
C VAL A 378 -7.22 -2.87 7.38
N PRO A 379 -8.48 -3.26 7.16
CA PRO A 379 -9.38 -3.72 8.21
C PRO A 379 -9.09 -5.21 8.49
N TYR A 380 -8.03 -5.50 9.26
CA TYR A 380 -7.56 -6.87 9.48
C TYR A 380 -8.60 -7.72 10.17
N VAL A 381 -9.28 -7.17 11.18
CA VAL A 381 -10.32 -7.87 11.92
C VAL A 381 -11.49 -8.31 11.01
N GLU A 382 -11.94 -7.47 10.08
CA GLU A 382 -12.97 -7.81 9.10
C GLU A 382 -12.48 -8.76 8.01
N LEU A 383 -11.26 -8.58 7.49
CA LEU A 383 -10.73 -9.39 6.39
C LEU A 383 -10.25 -10.76 6.86
N SER A 384 -9.69 -10.86 8.07
CA SER A 384 -9.24 -12.13 8.64
C SER A 384 -10.39 -13.10 8.88
N ASP A 385 -11.63 -12.61 8.99
CA ASP A 385 -12.81 -13.46 9.08
C ASP A 385 -13.00 -14.39 7.88
N PHE A 386 -12.46 -14.01 6.71
CA PHE A 386 -12.39 -14.88 5.53
C PHE A 386 -11.69 -16.21 5.82
N TYR A 387 -10.70 -16.22 6.71
CA TYR A 387 -9.98 -17.44 7.13
C TYR A 387 -10.49 -17.99 8.46
N TYR A 388 -10.81 -17.10 9.41
CA TYR A 388 -11.23 -17.42 10.76
C TYR A 388 -12.38 -18.42 10.81
N VAL A 389 -13.41 -18.21 9.99
CA VAL A 389 -14.59 -19.08 9.96
C VAL A 389 -14.24 -20.52 9.57
N TRP A 390 -13.19 -20.73 8.78
CA TRP A 390 -12.72 -22.05 8.37
C TRP A 390 -11.75 -22.66 9.38
N LEU A 391 -10.84 -21.85 9.95
CA LEU A 391 -9.94 -22.28 11.03
C LEU A 391 -10.74 -22.82 12.21
N LYS A 392 -11.74 -22.05 12.66
CA LYS A 392 -12.65 -22.43 13.75
C LYS A 392 -13.26 -23.81 13.51
N ARG A 393 -13.78 -24.06 12.31
CA ARG A 393 -14.40 -25.36 11.95
C ARG A 393 -13.39 -26.50 11.88
N ALA A 394 -12.18 -26.25 11.38
CA ALA A 394 -11.14 -27.27 11.27
C ALA A 394 -10.57 -27.69 12.64
N LEU A 395 -10.56 -26.77 13.61
CA LEU A 395 -9.95 -26.96 14.94
C LEU A 395 -10.95 -27.22 16.07
N SER A 396 -12.25 -27.24 15.77
CA SER A 396 -13.33 -27.55 16.71
C SER A 396 -13.89 -28.95 16.45
N ASP A 397 -14.52 -29.56 17.45
CA ASP A 397 -15.39 -30.71 17.23
C ASP A 397 -16.83 -30.25 16.91
N VAL A 398 -17.69 -31.21 16.56
CA VAL A 398 -19.13 -30.97 16.36
C VAL A 398 -19.93 -31.89 17.27
N GLU A 399 -20.79 -31.28 18.09
CA GLU A 399 -21.73 -31.97 18.96
C GLU A 399 -23.13 -31.40 18.73
N SER A 400 -24.12 -32.27 18.54
CA SER A 400 -25.53 -31.88 18.34
C SER A 400 -25.74 -30.78 17.28
N GLY A 401 -24.92 -30.75 16.23
CA GLY A 401 -25.00 -29.75 15.16
C GLY A 401 -24.32 -28.41 15.46
N HIS A 402 -23.58 -28.30 16.55
CA HIS A 402 -22.87 -27.08 16.97
C HIS A 402 -21.37 -27.32 17.06
N LEU A 403 -20.58 -26.26 16.80
CA LEU A 403 -19.13 -26.30 17.02
C LEU A 403 -18.84 -26.26 18.52
N VAL A 404 -17.97 -27.16 18.98
CA VAL A 404 -17.51 -27.22 20.36
C VAL A 404 -15.98 -27.12 20.44
N PRO A 405 -15.43 -26.52 21.51
CA PRO A 405 -13.99 -26.41 21.73
C PRO A 405 -13.25 -27.75 21.60
N ARG A 406 -12.13 -27.75 20.87
CA ARG A 406 -11.16 -28.87 20.90
C ARG A 406 -9.74 -28.36 20.98
N PHE A 407 -9.23 -27.78 19.90
CA PHE A 407 -7.87 -27.25 19.81
C PHE A 407 -7.86 -25.74 19.80
N LEU A 408 -6.87 -25.15 20.48
CA LEU A 408 -6.70 -23.70 20.62
C LEU A 408 -8.03 -22.95 20.91
N PRO A 409 -8.84 -23.43 21.88
CA PRO A 409 -10.22 -22.99 22.04
C PRO A 409 -10.37 -21.49 22.32
N GLU A 410 -9.39 -20.87 22.97
CA GLU A 410 -9.35 -19.43 23.24
C GLU A 410 -9.30 -18.56 21.99
N ALA A 411 -8.90 -19.11 20.83
CA ALA A 411 -8.92 -18.39 19.57
C ALA A 411 -10.34 -18.27 18.99
N PHE A 412 -11.24 -19.20 19.35
CA PHE A 412 -12.56 -19.35 18.71
C PHE A 412 -13.75 -19.29 19.66
N PHE A 413 -13.49 -19.42 20.95
CA PHE A 413 -14.50 -19.49 22.00
C PHE A 413 -14.08 -18.63 23.19
N LYS A 414 -15.08 -18.09 23.87
CA LYS A 414 -14.92 -17.37 25.12
C LYS A 414 -15.43 -18.21 26.27
N LYS A 415 -14.72 -18.18 27.39
CA LYS A 415 -15.17 -18.81 28.62
C LYS A 415 -16.06 -17.84 29.39
N VAL A 416 -17.36 -18.15 29.52
CA VAL A 416 -18.33 -17.41 30.31
C VAL A 416 -18.80 -18.31 31.45
N GLY A 417 -18.26 -18.07 32.65
CA GLY A 417 -18.37 -19.00 33.77
C GLY A 417 -17.73 -20.35 33.43
N ASN A 418 -18.51 -21.43 33.52
CA ASN A 418 -18.05 -22.79 33.19
C ASN A 418 -18.36 -23.22 31.75
N ARG A 419 -18.92 -22.33 30.92
CA ARG A 419 -19.34 -22.66 29.55
C ARG A 419 -18.46 -21.94 28.52
N TRP A 420 -18.23 -22.61 27.41
CA TRP A 420 -17.63 -22.01 26.22
C TRP A 420 -18.72 -21.46 25.31
N VAL A 421 -18.55 -20.22 24.88
CA VAL A 421 -19.44 -19.51 23.97
C VAL A 421 -18.67 -19.22 22.69
N GLU A 422 -19.22 -19.63 21.55
CA GLU A 422 -18.61 -19.43 20.24
C GLU A 422 -18.44 -17.94 19.91
N VAL A 423 -17.24 -17.56 19.48
CA VAL A 423 -17.01 -16.28 18.81
C VAL A 423 -17.31 -16.48 17.33
N ARG A 424 -18.49 -16.01 16.90
CA ARG A 424 -19.00 -16.23 15.54
C ARG A 424 -18.07 -15.65 14.48
N THR A 425 -17.73 -14.38 14.61
CA THR A 425 -16.78 -13.66 13.76
C THR A 425 -15.89 -12.75 14.60
N GLN A 426 -14.70 -12.45 14.11
CA GLN A 426 -13.79 -11.51 14.73
C GLN A 426 -14.32 -10.08 14.63
N TRP A 427 -14.98 -9.69 13.53
CA TRP A 427 -15.50 -8.33 13.40
C TRP A 427 -16.64 -8.03 14.38
N GLU A 428 -17.52 -8.99 14.66
CA GLU A 428 -18.60 -8.80 15.64
C GLU A 428 -18.03 -8.57 17.05
N GLU A 429 -16.88 -9.16 17.34
CA GLU A 429 -16.31 -9.22 18.68
C GLU A 429 -15.19 -8.20 18.93
N TYR A 430 -14.22 -8.13 18.02
CA TYR A 430 -12.96 -7.44 18.22
C TYR A 430 -12.81 -6.17 17.39
N ALA A 431 -13.75 -5.84 16.48
CA ALA A 431 -13.57 -4.70 15.57
C ALA A 431 -13.32 -3.37 16.30
N LYS A 432 -13.98 -3.16 17.44
CA LYS A 432 -13.80 -1.96 18.26
C LYS A 432 -12.46 -1.90 19.00
N ARG A 433 -11.73 -3.02 19.08
CA ARG A 433 -10.41 -3.12 19.74
C ARG A 433 -9.25 -3.03 18.75
N GLU A 434 -9.50 -3.23 17.46
CA GLU A 434 -8.47 -3.04 16.46
C GLU A 434 -8.06 -1.56 16.40
N VAL A 435 -6.76 -1.31 16.56
CA VAL A 435 -6.17 0.01 16.37
C VAL A 435 -6.29 0.38 14.88
N GLY A 436 -7.34 1.11 14.50
CA GLY A 436 -7.57 1.54 13.12
C GLY A 436 -8.64 2.63 13.02
N LEU A 437 -8.56 3.45 11.98
CA LEU A 437 -9.56 4.50 11.68
C LEU A 437 -10.64 3.92 10.78
N ASN A 438 -11.72 3.42 11.39
CA ASN A 438 -12.90 2.98 10.66
C ASN A 438 -14.17 3.44 11.41
N PRO A 439 -14.64 4.69 11.18
CA PRO A 439 -15.78 5.25 11.91
C PRO A 439 -17.03 4.35 11.93
N PRO A 440 -17.43 3.68 10.83
CA PRO A 440 -18.55 2.74 10.85
C PRO A 440 -18.54 1.66 11.95
N ARG A 441 -17.37 1.27 12.49
CA ARG A 441 -17.27 0.32 13.63
C ARG A 441 -17.93 0.83 14.91
N LEU A 442 -18.01 2.16 15.05
CA LEU A 442 -18.59 2.83 16.21
C LEU A 442 -20.11 2.97 16.08
N GLY A 443 -20.67 2.69 14.91
CA GLY A 443 -22.10 2.75 14.62
C GLY A 443 -22.43 3.56 13.37
N PRO A 444 -23.68 3.49 12.88
CA PRO A 444 -24.09 4.11 11.62
C PRO A 444 -24.00 5.65 11.62
N ASN A 445 -24.04 6.28 12.80
CA ASN A 445 -24.01 7.74 12.97
C ASN A 445 -22.62 8.25 13.39
N ALA A 446 -21.58 7.41 13.36
CA ALA A 446 -20.25 7.81 13.77
C ALA A 446 -19.61 8.77 12.75
N THR A 447 -19.13 9.90 13.24
CA THR A 447 -18.42 10.90 12.44
C THR A 447 -16.94 10.52 12.26
N MET A 448 -16.27 11.15 11.29
CA MET A 448 -14.82 11.02 11.13
C MET A 448 -14.06 11.41 12.41
N GLU A 449 -14.53 12.43 13.12
CA GLU A 449 -13.95 12.87 14.38
C GLU A 449 -14.06 11.79 15.47
N ASN A 450 -15.21 11.14 15.60
CA ASN A 450 -15.39 10.01 16.52
C ASN A 450 -14.39 8.89 16.22
N GLY A 451 -14.20 8.57 14.93
CA GLY A 451 -13.24 7.57 14.49
C GLY A 451 -11.79 7.95 14.79
N LEU A 452 -11.39 9.19 14.52
CA LEU A 452 -10.04 9.70 14.79
C LEU A 452 -9.70 9.65 16.28
N ARG A 453 -10.65 10.07 17.13
CA ARG A 453 -10.49 9.99 18.59
C ARG A 453 -10.36 8.55 19.07
N HIS A 454 -11.20 7.64 18.57
CA HIS A 454 -11.15 6.23 18.95
C HIS A 454 -9.83 5.57 18.54
N PHE A 455 -9.40 5.79 17.29
CA PHE A 455 -8.10 5.34 16.80
C PHE A 455 -6.95 5.86 17.67
N GLN A 456 -6.92 7.16 17.94
CA GLN A 456 -5.86 7.76 18.75
C GLN A 456 -5.85 7.20 20.17
N ASN A 457 -7.01 6.98 20.79
CA ASN A 457 -7.08 6.40 22.14
C ASN A 457 -6.49 5.00 22.18
N LEU A 458 -6.82 4.13 21.23
CA LEU A 458 -6.26 2.77 21.18
C LEU A 458 -4.76 2.78 20.88
N LEU A 459 -4.30 3.67 20.00
CA LEU A 459 -2.87 3.85 19.72
C LEU A 459 -2.11 4.37 20.96
N ASN A 460 -2.70 5.31 21.71
CA ASN A 460 -2.11 5.80 22.95
C ASN A 460 -1.97 4.67 23.98
N LEU A 461 -3.02 3.87 24.17
CA LEU A 461 -3.01 2.75 25.10
C LEU A 461 -1.93 1.72 24.74
N SER A 462 -1.78 1.38 23.46
CA SER A 462 -0.75 0.42 23.05
C SER A 462 0.67 0.94 23.32
N PHE A 463 0.94 2.22 23.08
CA PHE A 463 2.24 2.82 23.41
C PHE A 463 2.49 2.92 24.91
N VAL A 464 1.47 3.24 25.71
CA VAL A 464 1.58 3.25 27.18
C VAL A 464 1.91 1.86 27.71
N VAL A 465 1.22 0.82 27.21
CA VAL A 465 1.48 -0.56 27.61
C VAL A 465 2.88 -1.01 27.15
N MET A 466 3.27 -0.76 25.90
CA MET A 466 4.62 -1.07 25.42
C MET A 466 5.70 -0.35 26.25
N SER A 467 5.51 0.93 26.57
CA SER A 467 6.40 1.68 27.46
C SER A 467 6.47 1.02 28.83
N SER A 468 5.34 0.61 29.44
CA SER A 468 5.36 -0.07 30.74
C SER A 468 6.14 -1.39 30.73
N LYS A 469 6.21 -2.08 29.58
CA LYS A 469 6.92 -3.34 29.37
C LYS A 469 8.35 -3.17 28.88
N LEU A 470 8.80 -1.95 28.61
CA LEU A 470 10.18 -1.69 28.20
C LEU A 470 11.06 -1.50 29.44
N ARG A 471 12.30 -1.99 29.41
CA ARG A 471 13.30 -1.61 30.43
C ARG A 471 13.64 -0.13 30.34
N ASP A 472 14.18 0.45 31.41
CA ASP A 472 14.51 1.89 31.45
C ASP A 472 15.58 2.27 30.40
N ASP A 473 16.53 1.38 30.13
CA ASP A 473 17.56 1.49 29.09
C ASP A 473 17.17 0.80 27.76
N GLY A 474 15.94 0.28 27.68
CA GLY A 474 15.44 -0.45 26.52
C GLY A 474 15.12 0.45 25.31
N LEU A 475 14.84 -0.20 24.19
CA LEU A 475 14.48 0.43 22.92
C LEU A 475 13.09 0.00 22.46
N LEU A 476 12.23 0.96 22.13
CA LEU A 476 11.04 0.71 21.33
C LEU A 476 11.32 1.15 19.89
N VAL A 477 11.15 0.26 18.93
CA VAL A 477 11.40 0.51 17.50
C VAL A 477 10.09 0.36 16.75
N THR A 478 9.62 1.46 16.17
CA THR A 478 8.38 1.49 15.40
C THR A 478 8.70 1.65 13.92
N TYR A 479 8.25 0.71 13.10
CA TYR A 479 8.19 0.90 11.65
C TYR A 479 6.98 1.79 11.32
N TYR A 480 7.18 2.86 10.57
CA TYR A 480 6.17 3.86 10.27
C TYR A 480 6.26 4.37 8.83
N ALA A 481 5.40 3.87 7.94
CA ALA A 481 5.48 4.12 6.50
C ALA A 481 4.56 5.26 6.00
N HIS A 482 4.90 6.52 6.26
CA HIS A 482 4.21 7.62 5.58
C HIS A 482 4.96 8.97 5.55
N THR A 483 4.74 9.74 4.49
CA THR A 483 5.14 11.16 4.35
C THR A 483 4.08 12.14 4.84
N ASP A 484 2.97 11.64 5.41
CA ASP A 484 1.85 12.48 5.84
C ASP A 484 2.16 13.05 7.23
N PRO A 485 2.16 14.39 7.38
CA PRO A 485 2.31 15.04 8.67
C PRO A 485 1.35 14.51 9.75
N ASN A 486 0.12 14.14 9.40
CA ASN A 486 -0.86 13.63 10.37
C ASN A 486 -0.43 12.29 10.98
N ALA A 487 0.23 11.46 10.18
CA ALA A 487 0.74 10.17 10.62
C ALA A 487 1.81 10.37 11.71
N TRP A 488 2.69 11.36 11.57
CA TRP A 488 3.66 11.73 12.61
C TRP A 488 3.00 12.28 13.88
N LYS A 489 1.96 13.09 13.74
CA LYS A 489 1.23 13.63 14.89
C LYS A 489 0.59 12.51 15.71
N ALA A 490 -0.02 11.52 15.06
CA ALA A 490 -0.61 10.38 15.76
C ALA A 490 0.43 9.60 16.57
N LEU A 491 1.61 9.38 15.97
CA LEU A 491 2.73 8.69 16.59
C LEU A 491 3.30 9.49 17.78
N LEU A 492 3.42 10.82 17.67
CA LEU A 492 3.87 11.69 18.76
C LEU A 492 2.85 11.79 19.89
N LYS A 493 1.54 11.84 19.57
CA LYS A 493 0.48 11.76 20.59
C LYS A 493 0.55 10.47 21.40
N ALA A 494 0.83 9.35 20.73
CA ALA A 494 0.91 8.05 21.38
C ALA A 494 2.25 7.84 22.13
N GLY A 495 3.38 8.02 21.46
CA GLY A 495 4.70 7.77 22.02
C GLY A 495 5.17 8.85 22.98
N TRP A 496 5.12 10.10 22.56
CA TRP A 496 5.65 11.21 23.36
C TRP A 496 4.65 11.70 24.42
N GLU A 497 3.46 12.13 24.00
CA GLU A 497 2.50 12.75 24.90
C GLU A 497 1.86 11.74 25.87
N ALA A 498 1.42 10.57 25.39
CA ALA A 498 0.75 9.58 26.23
C ALA A 498 1.75 8.66 26.98
N ALA A 499 2.80 8.17 26.31
CA ALA A 499 3.69 7.15 26.85
C ALA A 499 5.02 7.67 27.45
N ASN A 500 5.26 8.99 27.43
CA ASN A 500 6.49 9.63 27.92
C ASN A 500 7.78 9.02 27.31
N LEU A 501 7.72 8.69 26.02
CA LEU A 501 8.86 8.24 25.24
C LEU A 501 9.41 9.39 24.40
N ARG A 502 10.72 9.41 24.21
CA ARG A 502 11.38 10.35 23.29
C ARG A 502 11.97 9.61 22.11
N ILE A 503 11.93 10.26 20.95
CA ILE A 503 12.65 9.79 19.76
C ILE A 503 14.13 10.03 20.00
N THR A 504 14.97 9.03 19.71
CA THR A 504 16.42 9.17 19.75
C THR A 504 17.06 9.07 18.38
N ASN A 505 16.38 8.41 17.44
CA ASN A 505 16.83 8.32 16.06
C ASN A 505 15.66 7.96 15.15
N ALA A 506 15.77 8.27 13.86
CA ALA A 506 14.89 7.68 12.86
C ALA A 506 15.62 7.46 11.53
N PHE A 507 15.26 6.38 10.86
CA PHE A 507 15.93 5.90 9.65
C PHE A 507 14.93 5.80 8.49
N PRO A 508 15.22 6.42 7.34
CA PRO A 508 14.50 6.15 6.11
C PRO A 508 14.90 4.79 5.54
N ILE A 509 13.93 3.97 5.13
CA ILE A 509 14.13 2.67 4.50
C ILE A 509 13.29 2.53 3.24
N ALA A 510 13.97 2.27 2.12
CA ALA A 510 13.32 1.90 0.88
C ALA A 510 12.78 0.47 0.98
N THR A 511 11.48 0.32 1.20
CA THR A 511 10.82 -0.98 1.39
C THR A 511 10.02 -1.46 0.18
N GLU A 512 9.91 -0.63 -0.86
CA GLU A 512 9.11 -0.97 -2.04
C GLU A 512 9.95 -1.20 -3.30
N SER A 513 9.48 -2.13 -4.14
CA SER A 513 10.13 -2.42 -5.44
C SER A 513 10.07 -1.21 -6.37
N ALA A 514 11.20 -0.82 -6.95
CA ALA A 514 11.26 0.22 -8.00
C ALA A 514 10.36 -0.06 -9.22
N GLN A 515 9.83 -1.29 -9.36
CA GLN A 515 8.98 -1.73 -10.46
C GLN A 515 7.47 -1.63 -10.18
N ARG A 516 7.01 -0.99 -9.08
CA ARG A 516 5.55 -0.77 -8.87
C ARG A 516 4.93 -0.12 -10.10
N VAL A 517 3.75 -0.56 -10.50
CA VAL A 517 3.00 0.05 -11.62
C VAL A 517 2.73 1.55 -11.36
N THR A 518 2.59 1.95 -10.10
CA THR A 518 2.46 3.34 -9.65
C THR A 518 3.77 4.14 -9.66
N ALA A 519 4.94 3.48 -9.66
CA ALA A 519 6.27 4.10 -9.48
C ALA A 519 7.06 4.34 -10.78
N ARG A 520 6.58 3.89 -11.95
CA ARG A 520 7.29 4.07 -13.22
C ARG A 520 7.55 5.55 -13.51
N GLY A 521 8.81 5.97 -13.33
CA GLY A 521 9.31 7.32 -13.64
C GLY A 521 9.28 8.34 -12.50
N LYS A 522 9.06 7.93 -11.23
CA LYS A 522 8.82 8.86 -10.11
C LYS A 522 9.88 8.79 -9.01
N LEU A 523 10.37 9.95 -8.57
CA LEU A 523 11.00 10.20 -7.26
C LEU A 523 9.91 10.71 -6.29
N ALA A 524 8.94 9.88 -5.90
CA ALA A 524 7.90 10.25 -4.92
C ALA A 524 8.41 10.02 -3.50
N LEU A 525 8.25 10.87 -2.47
CA LEU A 525 8.92 10.66 -1.16
C LEU A 525 8.44 9.43 -0.33
N ASP A 526 7.56 8.57 -0.85
CA ASP A 526 7.03 7.36 -0.21
C ASP A 526 8.14 6.38 0.24
N THR A 527 8.61 6.52 1.47
CA THR A 527 9.64 5.70 2.13
C THR A 527 9.13 5.34 3.51
N SER A 528 9.48 4.15 3.98
CA SER A 528 9.14 3.73 5.34
C SER A 528 10.17 4.25 6.34
N ILE A 529 9.72 4.65 7.52
CA ILE A 529 10.57 5.30 8.51
C ILE A 529 10.61 4.42 9.74
N ILE A 530 11.80 4.03 10.18
CA ILE A 530 11.95 3.39 11.50
C ILE A 530 12.21 4.50 12.51
N ALA A 531 11.34 4.69 13.49
CA ALA A 531 11.57 5.57 14.62
C ALA A 531 12.01 4.75 15.85
N VAL A 532 13.09 5.20 16.49
CA VAL A 532 13.66 4.59 17.68
C VAL A 532 13.32 5.46 18.89
N TRP A 533 12.66 4.87 19.86
CA TRP A 533 12.15 5.50 21.07
C TRP A 533 12.91 4.99 22.29
N ARG A 534 13.11 5.89 23.26
CA ARG A 534 13.60 5.57 24.61
C ARG A 534 12.67 6.14 25.67
N LYS A 535 12.67 5.50 26.84
CA LYS A 535 12.01 6.04 28.02
C LYS A 535 12.63 7.34 28.50
N GLY A 536 11.78 8.15 29.11
CA GLY A 536 12.18 9.35 29.83
C GLY A 536 12.08 10.60 28.97
N VAL A 537 11.48 11.61 29.57
CA VAL A 537 11.38 12.99 29.08
C VAL A 537 11.72 13.93 30.24
N GLU A 538 12.31 15.07 29.94
CA GLU A 538 12.85 16.02 30.92
C GLU A 538 11.91 17.22 31.09
N GLY A 539 11.70 17.66 32.33
CA GLY A 539 11.20 19.00 32.69
C GLY A 539 10.21 19.71 31.75
N LEU A 540 10.39 21.02 31.63
CA LEU A 540 9.59 21.94 30.83
C LEU A 540 10.55 22.82 30.02
N ILE A 541 10.15 23.23 28.82
CA ILE A 541 10.95 24.15 28.00
C ILE A 541 10.07 25.21 27.34
N SER A 542 10.61 26.41 27.15
CA SER A 542 9.96 27.45 26.34
C SER A 542 10.05 27.10 24.84
N VAL A 543 9.03 27.47 24.08
CA VAL A 543 8.97 27.12 22.66
C VAL A 543 10.07 27.81 21.83
N ASP A 544 10.49 29.02 22.23
CA ASP A 544 11.55 29.78 21.55
C ASP A 544 12.93 29.15 21.75
N GLU A 545 13.23 28.71 22.97
CA GLU A 545 14.46 27.97 23.29
C GLU A 545 14.46 26.62 22.57
N LEU A 546 13.34 25.89 22.62
CA LEU A 546 13.21 24.61 21.93
C LEU A 546 13.40 24.76 20.42
N TYR A 547 12.80 25.78 19.81
CA TYR A 547 12.93 26.05 18.37
C TYR A 547 14.38 26.31 17.98
N SER A 548 15.11 27.06 18.81
CA SER A 548 16.53 27.34 18.58
C SER A 548 17.37 26.05 18.61
N LEU A 549 17.20 25.23 19.65
CA LEU A 549 17.87 23.92 19.77
C LEU A 549 17.54 22.99 18.59
N MET A 550 16.27 22.94 18.19
CA MET A 550 15.81 22.14 17.06
C MET A 550 16.49 22.56 15.75
N VAL A 551 16.59 23.86 15.47
CA VAL A 551 17.24 24.37 14.25
C VAL A 551 18.73 24.08 14.23
N GLU A 552 19.40 24.18 15.38
CA GLU A 552 20.83 23.88 15.51
C GLU A 552 21.12 22.41 15.21
N GLU A 553 20.39 21.50 15.88
CA GLU A 553 20.55 20.06 15.70
C GLU A 553 20.17 19.63 14.26
N ALA A 554 19.07 20.17 13.73
CA ALA A 554 18.66 19.95 12.34
C ALA A 554 19.74 20.43 11.35
N SER A 555 20.37 21.57 11.61
CA SER A 555 21.45 22.09 10.78
C SER A 555 22.70 21.21 10.84
N ALA A 556 23.09 20.73 12.02
CA ALA A 556 24.23 19.85 12.20
C ALA A 556 24.02 18.52 11.47
N ARG A 557 22.88 17.85 11.74
CA ARG A 557 22.52 16.58 11.10
C ARG A 557 22.35 16.72 9.60
N GLY A 558 21.66 17.77 9.15
CA GLY A 558 21.48 18.05 7.72
C GLY A 558 22.82 18.20 7.00
N ALA A 559 23.81 18.86 7.61
CA ALA A 559 25.13 19.05 7.00
C ALA A 559 25.91 17.73 6.93
N GLU A 560 25.86 16.90 7.97
CA GLU A 560 26.45 15.56 7.98
C GLU A 560 25.85 14.69 6.85
N LEU A 561 24.52 14.61 6.76
CA LEU A 561 23.84 13.81 5.73
C LEU A 561 24.19 14.32 4.33
N PHE A 562 24.13 15.63 4.14
CA PHE A 562 24.37 16.26 2.85
C PHE A 562 25.82 16.07 2.37
N SER A 563 26.80 16.23 3.26
CA SER A 563 28.22 16.01 2.95
C SER A 563 28.55 14.56 2.59
N ARG A 564 27.80 13.59 3.13
CA ARG A 564 27.87 12.17 2.74
C ARG A 564 27.17 11.85 1.42
N GLY A 565 26.61 12.85 0.75
CA GLY A 565 25.87 12.70 -0.50
C GLY A 565 24.46 12.15 -0.33
N LEU A 566 23.96 12.04 0.91
CA LEU A 566 22.58 11.67 1.18
C LEU A 566 21.67 12.86 0.85
N ILE A 567 20.74 12.65 -0.08
CA ILE A 567 19.87 13.68 -0.65
C ILE A 567 18.43 13.20 -0.67
N GLY A 568 17.52 14.04 -1.16
CA GLY A 568 16.12 13.65 -1.29
C GLY A 568 15.51 13.26 0.04
N ARG A 569 14.98 12.05 0.09
CA ARG A 569 14.28 11.50 1.26
C ARG A 569 15.21 11.34 2.46
N ASP A 570 16.43 10.87 2.22
CA ASP A 570 17.36 10.57 3.31
C ASP A 570 17.75 11.83 4.08
N LEU A 571 17.93 12.93 3.35
CA LEU A 571 18.18 14.24 3.93
C LEU A 571 16.99 14.76 4.73
N VAL A 572 15.78 14.72 4.15
CA VAL A 572 14.58 15.27 4.82
C VAL A 572 14.23 14.48 6.06
N ILE A 573 14.12 13.15 5.95
CA ILE A 573 13.72 12.30 7.08
C ILE A 573 14.82 12.24 8.14
N GLY A 574 16.09 12.10 7.73
CA GLY A 574 17.20 12.08 8.68
C GLY A 574 17.33 13.40 9.45
N THR A 575 17.03 14.53 8.82
CA THR A 575 17.01 15.83 9.50
C THR A 575 15.79 15.97 10.40
N LEU A 576 14.59 15.59 9.92
CA LEU A 576 13.36 15.59 10.72
C LEU A 576 13.49 14.74 11.98
N ALA A 577 14.15 13.58 11.87
CA ALA A 577 14.43 12.69 12.98
C ALA A 577 15.22 13.38 14.10
N ALA A 578 16.28 14.11 13.73
CA ALA A 578 17.10 14.85 14.68
C ALA A 578 16.31 16.01 15.32
N THR A 579 15.52 16.73 14.52
CA THR A 579 14.58 17.74 15.05
C THR A 579 13.62 17.14 16.07
N LEU A 580 13.00 16.01 15.74
CA LEU A 580 12.06 15.31 16.62
C LEU A 580 12.73 14.76 17.88
N ALA A 581 13.99 14.34 17.80
CA ALA A 581 14.74 13.87 18.96
C ALA A 581 14.97 14.99 19.99
N VAL A 582 15.11 16.24 19.53
CA VAL A 582 15.13 17.42 20.40
C VAL A 582 13.72 17.76 20.88
N ALA A 583 12.74 17.82 19.97
CA ALA A 583 11.35 18.17 20.27
C ALA A 583 10.73 17.28 21.35
N THR A 584 11.03 15.99 21.31
CA THR A 584 10.47 14.98 22.22
C THR A 584 11.29 14.77 23.49
N ARG A 585 12.40 15.49 23.68
CA ARG A 585 13.21 15.38 24.91
C ARG A 585 12.45 15.89 26.13
N TYR A 586 11.61 16.89 25.96
CA TYR A 586 10.95 17.58 27.07
C TYR A 586 9.54 17.06 27.30
N LYS A 587 9.09 17.03 28.57
CA LYS A 587 7.75 16.53 28.92
C LYS A 587 6.64 17.46 28.43
N GLU A 588 6.86 18.76 28.52
CA GLU A 588 5.88 19.76 28.08
C GLU A 588 6.59 21.00 27.53
N VAL A 589 6.03 21.53 26.45
CA VAL A 589 6.51 22.73 25.74
C VAL A 589 5.54 23.87 26.02
N ARG A 590 6.07 25.02 26.43
CA ARG A 590 5.28 26.20 26.81
C ARG A 590 5.54 27.41 25.93
N ASP A 591 4.46 28.09 25.61
CA ASP A 591 4.43 29.48 25.15
C ASP A 591 3.60 30.28 26.17
N VAL A 592 2.55 31.00 25.75
CA VAL A 592 1.51 31.56 26.64
C VAL A 592 0.75 30.44 27.40
N GLY A 593 0.72 29.23 26.84
CA GLY A 593 0.18 28.03 27.44
C GLY A 593 0.89 26.77 26.96
N ARG A 594 0.37 25.58 27.32
CA ARG A 594 0.89 24.31 26.80
C ARG A 594 0.68 24.24 25.28
N VAL A 595 1.75 23.95 24.55
CA VAL A 595 1.71 23.70 23.10
C VAL A 595 1.29 22.26 22.86
N ASP A 596 0.18 22.06 22.14
CA ASP A 596 -0.28 20.73 21.74
C ASP A 596 0.57 20.13 20.60
N VAL A 597 0.46 18.81 20.38
CA VAL A 597 1.25 18.09 19.36
C VAL A 597 1.03 18.63 17.94
N ASP A 598 -0.20 18.99 17.57
CA ASP A 598 -0.50 19.49 16.23
C ASP A 598 0.21 20.84 16.00
N THR A 599 0.14 21.72 16.99
CA THR A 599 0.82 23.01 16.97
C THR A 599 2.34 22.84 16.96
N LEU A 600 2.89 21.97 17.83
CA LEU A 600 4.32 21.66 17.89
C LEU A 600 4.86 21.20 16.54
N VAL A 601 4.18 20.23 15.91
CA VAL A 601 4.62 19.65 14.64
C VAL A 601 4.53 20.66 13.49
N ASN A 602 3.37 21.28 13.31
CA ASN A 602 3.12 22.14 12.15
C ASN A 602 3.87 23.47 12.23
N LYS A 603 3.92 24.12 13.40
CA LYS A 603 4.49 25.46 13.53
C LYS A 603 5.96 25.48 13.89
N TYR A 604 6.49 24.42 14.50
CA TYR A 604 7.85 24.43 15.03
C TYR A 604 8.73 23.32 14.45
N VAL A 605 8.33 22.05 14.52
CA VAL A 605 9.19 20.93 14.08
C VAL A 605 9.46 20.95 12.57
N TYR A 606 8.43 21.01 11.72
CA TYR A 606 8.64 21.05 10.27
C TYR A 606 9.39 22.33 9.84
N PRO A 607 9.02 23.52 10.34
CA PRO A 607 9.80 24.73 10.07
C PRO A 607 11.26 24.68 10.54
N ALA A 608 11.52 24.14 11.74
CA ALA A 608 12.88 23.98 12.24
C ALA A 608 13.70 23.01 11.37
N THR A 609 13.08 21.90 10.95
CA THR A 609 13.68 20.91 10.05
C THR A 609 14.09 21.56 8.72
N MET A 610 13.17 22.26 8.06
CA MET A 610 13.44 22.88 6.76
C MET A 610 14.46 24.01 6.86
N LYS A 611 14.38 24.83 7.91
CA LYS A 611 15.38 25.86 8.21
C LYS A 611 16.77 25.25 8.49
N GLY A 612 16.81 24.13 9.21
CA GLY A 612 18.01 23.34 9.44
C GLY A 612 18.66 22.87 8.14
N ILE A 613 17.87 22.32 7.21
CA ILE A 613 18.35 21.90 5.89
C ILE A 613 18.91 23.08 5.10
N ILE A 614 18.23 24.24 5.07
CA ILE A 614 18.74 25.44 4.41
C ILE A 614 20.08 25.88 5.01
N ARG A 615 20.18 25.93 6.34
CA ARG A 615 21.42 26.30 7.04
C ARG A 615 22.54 25.29 6.76
N ALA A 616 22.23 24.00 6.72
CA ALA A 616 23.17 22.95 6.36
C ALA A 616 23.73 23.13 4.94
N VAL A 617 22.83 23.37 3.99
CA VAL A 617 23.19 23.60 2.58
C VAL A 617 24.00 24.88 2.41
N ALA A 618 23.65 25.96 3.11
CA ALA A 618 24.41 27.20 3.10
C ALA A 618 25.82 27.01 3.68
N LYS A 619 25.96 26.27 4.80
CA LYS A 619 27.27 25.92 5.39
C LYS A 619 28.14 25.11 4.44
N VAL A 620 27.60 24.04 3.84
CA VAL A 620 28.34 23.22 2.86
C VAL A 620 28.70 24.03 1.62
N GLY A 621 27.75 24.84 1.16
CA GLY A 621 27.94 25.78 0.08
C GLY A 621 28.70 27.04 0.48
N ARG A 622 29.36 27.10 1.66
CA ARG A 622 30.08 28.23 2.30
C ARG A 622 29.48 29.61 1.99
N VAL A 623 28.17 29.75 2.16
CA VAL A 623 27.40 31.00 1.99
C VAL A 623 27.04 31.52 3.38
N SER A 624 27.38 32.77 3.68
CA SER A 624 27.06 33.43 4.96
C SER A 624 25.69 34.10 4.96
N GLU A 625 25.17 34.45 3.78
CA GLU A 625 23.86 35.08 3.63
C GLU A 625 22.70 34.10 3.87
N GLU A 626 21.69 34.53 4.62
CA GLU A 626 20.51 33.71 4.91
C GLU A 626 19.44 33.87 3.82
N VAL A 627 18.89 32.75 3.35
CA VAL A 627 17.64 32.69 2.58
C VAL A 627 16.47 32.63 3.57
N LYS A 628 15.58 33.64 3.54
CA LYS A 628 14.56 33.92 4.55
C LYS A 628 13.13 33.89 4.01
N SER A 629 12.89 34.30 2.77
CA SER A 629 11.53 34.37 2.23
C SER A 629 10.98 32.99 1.92
N SER A 630 9.70 32.75 2.24
CA SER A 630 9.06 31.45 2.00
C SER A 630 9.16 30.97 0.55
N PRO A 631 8.99 31.82 -0.50
CA PRO A 631 9.19 31.40 -1.88
C PRO A 631 10.63 30.96 -2.19
N ALA A 632 11.63 31.68 -1.68
CA ALA A 632 13.03 31.36 -1.90
C ALA A 632 13.45 30.09 -1.16
N ILE A 633 13.06 29.94 0.10
CA ILE A 633 13.30 28.72 0.90
C ILE A 633 12.68 27.51 0.19
N LEU A 634 11.42 27.59 -0.22
CA LEU A 634 10.75 26.48 -0.91
C LEU A 634 11.46 26.13 -2.22
N TYR A 635 11.88 27.13 -3.00
CA TYR A 635 12.62 26.91 -4.24
C TYR A 635 13.95 26.19 -4.01
N VAL A 636 14.76 26.68 -3.07
CA VAL A 636 16.05 26.08 -2.70
C VAL A 636 15.86 24.65 -2.21
N LEU A 637 14.90 24.40 -1.31
CA LEU A 637 14.62 23.06 -0.81
C LEU A 637 14.26 22.09 -1.93
N VAL A 638 13.34 22.44 -2.82
CA VAL A 638 12.96 21.55 -3.93
C VAL A 638 14.16 21.27 -4.85
N LYS A 639 14.96 22.30 -5.16
CA LYS A 639 16.17 22.15 -5.99
C LYS A 639 17.20 21.22 -5.35
N VAL A 640 17.40 21.31 -4.04
CA VAL A 640 18.38 20.51 -3.29
C VAL A 640 17.88 19.09 -3.05
N ILE A 641 16.65 18.93 -2.54
CA ILE A 641 16.04 17.63 -2.22
C ILE A 641 15.93 16.80 -3.50
N MET A 642 15.46 17.40 -4.61
CA MET A 642 15.28 16.69 -5.87
C MET A 642 16.47 16.85 -6.83
N ARG A 643 17.68 17.11 -6.32
CA ARG A 643 18.84 17.36 -7.19
C ARG A 643 19.14 16.15 -8.09
N GLY A 644 19.40 16.41 -9.36
CA GLY A 644 19.65 15.36 -10.37
C GLY A 644 18.40 14.72 -10.98
N ALA A 645 17.20 15.03 -10.50
CA ALA A 645 15.97 14.63 -11.17
C ALA A 645 15.78 15.38 -12.50
N LYS A 646 15.40 14.66 -13.57
CA LYS A 646 15.13 15.27 -14.90
C LYS A 646 13.96 16.26 -14.87
N LYS A 647 12.93 15.98 -14.05
CA LYS A 647 11.80 16.86 -13.75
C LYS A 647 11.52 16.78 -12.27
N LYS A 648 11.35 17.92 -11.62
CA LYS A 648 11.07 18.02 -10.18
C LYS A 648 9.56 18.07 -9.95
N ASN A 649 8.97 16.88 -9.87
CA ASN A 649 7.53 16.66 -9.65
C ASN A 649 7.24 16.35 -8.18
N LEU A 650 6.34 17.10 -7.57
CA LEU A 650 5.88 16.90 -6.20
C LEU A 650 4.53 16.18 -6.19
N THR A 651 4.39 15.21 -5.29
CA THR A 651 3.08 14.65 -4.92
C THR A 651 2.31 15.64 -4.04
N SER A 652 1.04 15.37 -3.78
CA SER A 652 0.22 16.19 -2.86
C SER A 652 0.83 16.24 -1.45
N ASN A 653 1.34 15.11 -0.95
CA ASN A 653 1.94 15.04 0.39
C ASN A 653 3.27 15.82 0.45
N ASP A 654 4.11 15.70 -0.59
CA ASP A 654 5.38 16.44 -0.66
C ASP A 654 5.12 17.96 -0.64
N ALA A 655 4.14 18.41 -1.43
CA ALA A 655 3.77 19.80 -1.51
C ALA A 655 3.22 20.34 -0.18
N ILE A 656 2.35 19.59 0.49
CA ILE A 656 1.80 19.96 1.81
C ILE A 656 2.92 20.02 2.85
N MET A 657 3.78 19.00 2.93
CA MET A 657 4.90 18.95 3.88
C MET A 657 5.84 20.14 3.71
N LEU A 658 6.25 20.43 2.47
CA LEU A 658 7.13 21.56 2.18
C LEU A 658 6.44 22.91 2.42
N SER A 659 5.15 23.03 2.14
CA SER A 659 4.36 24.23 2.46
C SER A 659 4.32 24.49 3.96
N ILE A 660 4.00 23.48 4.77
CA ILE A 660 4.01 23.56 6.24
C ILE A 660 5.40 23.97 6.73
N GLY A 661 6.46 23.30 6.26
CA GLY A 661 7.82 23.56 6.71
C GLY A 661 8.43 24.88 6.24
N THR A 662 7.88 25.54 5.22
CA THR A 662 8.42 26.81 4.71
C THR A 662 7.51 28.01 4.96
N GLY A 663 6.26 27.75 5.37
CA GLY A 663 5.20 28.76 5.41
C GLY A 663 4.75 29.25 4.04
N ALA A 664 5.20 28.63 2.94
CA ALA A 664 4.87 29.06 1.59
C ALA A 664 3.45 28.65 1.21
N ASP A 665 2.65 29.62 0.74
CA ASP A 665 1.32 29.36 0.19
C ASP A 665 1.45 28.76 -1.23
N LEU A 666 1.06 27.49 -1.38
CA LEU A 666 1.14 26.78 -2.66
C LEU A 666 0.28 27.44 -3.76
N ASN A 667 -0.84 28.06 -3.42
CA ASN A 667 -1.70 28.76 -4.36
C ASN A 667 -1.00 30.01 -4.90
N GLU A 668 -0.33 30.78 -4.04
CA GLU A 668 0.51 31.90 -4.49
C GLU A 668 1.69 31.42 -5.35
N MET A 669 2.34 30.32 -4.96
CA MET A 669 3.47 29.76 -5.71
C MET A 669 3.08 29.31 -7.13
N VAL A 670 1.83 28.90 -7.35
CA VAL A 670 1.31 28.53 -8.68
C VAL A 670 0.78 29.73 -9.45
N ASN A 671 -0.09 30.53 -8.83
CA ASN A 671 -0.89 31.53 -9.54
C ASN A 671 -0.26 32.92 -9.56
N ARG A 672 0.46 33.31 -8.49
CA ARG A 672 1.08 34.63 -8.36
C ARG A 672 2.53 34.62 -8.83
N PHE A 673 3.36 33.75 -8.25
CA PHE A 673 4.80 33.68 -8.54
C PHE A 673 5.13 32.77 -9.71
N ARG A 674 4.20 31.89 -10.12
CA ARG A 674 4.37 30.92 -11.22
C ARG A 674 5.61 30.01 -11.04
N VAL A 675 6.04 29.75 -9.81
CA VAL A 675 7.16 28.86 -9.51
C VAL A 675 6.83 27.40 -9.78
N PHE A 676 5.55 27.03 -9.68
CA PHE A 676 5.05 25.70 -10.02
C PHE A 676 3.91 25.76 -11.04
N THR A 677 3.71 24.65 -11.76
CA THR A 677 2.49 24.36 -12.52
C THR A 677 1.75 23.19 -11.91
N LYS A 678 0.41 23.20 -11.97
CA LYS A 678 -0.40 22.02 -11.59
C LYS A 678 -0.10 20.85 -12.53
N GLY A 679 0.06 19.66 -11.96
CA GLY A 679 0.15 18.41 -12.71
C GLY A 679 -1.24 17.91 -13.16
N GLY A 680 -1.27 17.00 -14.15
CA GLY A 680 -2.52 16.37 -14.59
C GLY A 680 -2.58 16.06 -16.10
N GLY A 681 -1.92 14.98 -16.52
CA GLY A 681 -2.17 14.31 -17.81
C GLY A 681 -2.56 12.84 -17.59
N GLU A 682 -3.12 12.17 -18.61
CA GLU A 682 -3.60 10.77 -18.52
C GLU A 682 -2.54 9.78 -17.98
N GLU A 683 -1.25 10.12 -18.08
CA GLU A 683 -0.13 9.26 -17.68
C GLU A 683 0.37 9.44 -16.24
N SER A 684 -0.10 10.43 -15.44
CA SER A 684 0.44 10.62 -14.08
C SER A 684 -0.53 11.25 -13.07
N ARG A 685 -1.39 10.41 -12.48
CA ARG A 685 -2.42 10.80 -11.49
C ARG A 685 -1.90 11.31 -10.13
N ASP A 686 -0.63 11.06 -9.78
CA ASP A 686 -0.10 11.37 -8.44
C ASP A 686 0.77 12.63 -8.38
N VAL A 687 0.97 13.33 -9.50
CA VAL A 687 1.76 14.57 -9.56
C VAL A 687 0.84 15.75 -9.34
N ALA A 688 1.00 16.42 -8.20
CA ALA A 688 0.24 17.61 -7.86
C ALA A 688 0.86 18.87 -8.47
N LEU A 689 2.18 19.02 -8.35
CA LEU A 689 2.93 20.20 -8.79
C LEU A 689 4.21 19.81 -9.53
N THR A 690 4.59 20.60 -10.52
CA THR A 690 5.88 20.50 -11.20
C THR A 690 6.61 21.84 -11.11
N LEU A 691 7.88 21.81 -10.69
CA LEU A 691 8.73 22.99 -10.60
C LEU A 691 8.98 23.58 -11.99
N LEU A 692 8.83 24.90 -12.12
CA LEU A 692 9.30 25.65 -13.28
C LEU A 692 10.72 26.15 -13.00
N GLU A 693 11.68 25.52 -13.67
CA GLU A 693 13.12 25.81 -13.59
C GLU A 693 13.75 25.87 -15.00
N PRO A 694 14.89 26.55 -15.16
CA PRO A 694 15.66 26.54 -16.42
C PRO A 694 16.03 25.10 -16.86
N GLN A 695 15.83 24.79 -18.14
CA GLN A 695 16.13 23.46 -18.72
C GLN A 695 17.15 23.51 -19.86
N SER A 696 17.61 24.69 -20.24
CA SER A 696 18.54 24.90 -21.37
C SER A 696 19.41 26.13 -21.15
N LEU A 697 20.62 26.12 -21.70
CA LEU A 697 21.50 27.29 -21.83
C LEU A 697 21.26 28.07 -23.13
N ASP A 698 20.31 27.63 -23.95
CA ASP A 698 19.91 28.32 -25.17
C ASP A 698 19.08 29.57 -24.84
N LYS A 699 19.44 30.70 -25.47
CA LYS A 699 18.82 32.01 -25.22
C LYS A 699 17.31 32.00 -25.48
N ALA A 700 16.87 31.47 -26.62
CA ALA A 700 15.45 31.48 -26.99
C ALA A 700 14.61 30.63 -26.03
N LYS A 701 15.13 29.47 -25.61
CA LYS A 701 14.47 28.61 -24.60
C LYS A 701 14.40 29.25 -23.21
N LEU A 702 15.38 30.06 -22.83
CA LEU A 702 15.34 30.81 -21.56
C LEU A 702 14.33 31.97 -21.62
N GLU A 703 14.21 32.65 -22.76
CA GLU A 703 13.17 33.66 -22.98
C GLU A 703 11.77 33.06 -22.90
N GLU A 704 11.55 31.88 -23.51
CA GLU A 704 10.30 31.13 -23.40
C GLU A 704 9.99 30.75 -21.94
N PHE A 705 11.01 30.28 -21.21
CA PHE A 705 10.90 29.96 -19.78
C PHE A 705 10.49 31.19 -18.94
N LEU A 706 11.17 32.33 -19.11
CA LEU A 706 10.85 33.58 -18.41
C LEU A 706 9.45 34.08 -18.77
N ALA A 707 9.05 33.99 -20.05
CA ALA A 707 7.70 34.34 -20.49
C ALA A 707 6.63 33.47 -19.81
N ARG A 708 6.86 32.16 -19.68
CA ARG A 708 5.98 31.24 -18.92
C ARG A 708 5.90 31.58 -17.43
N ARG A 709 6.94 32.19 -16.88
CA ARG A 709 6.97 32.76 -15.52
C ARG A 709 6.33 34.16 -15.44
N TRP A 710 5.93 34.77 -16.55
CA TRP A 710 5.50 36.17 -16.67
C TRP A 710 6.58 37.20 -16.31
N LEU A 711 7.83 36.92 -16.70
CA LEU A 711 8.97 37.81 -16.51
C LEU A 711 9.41 38.38 -17.86
N ASN A 712 9.54 39.70 -17.92
CA ASN A 712 10.04 40.44 -19.08
C ASN A 712 11.56 40.57 -18.98
N THR A 713 12.28 40.39 -20.09
CA THR A 713 13.74 40.44 -20.13
C THR A 713 14.31 41.86 -20.22
N ILE A 714 13.53 42.87 -20.60
CA ILE A 714 13.98 44.26 -20.76
C ILE A 714 13.67 45.07 -19.51
N GLU A 715 12.44 44.98 -19.01
CA GLU A 715 11.96 45.66 -17.80
C GLU A 715 11.20 44.68 -16.88
N PRO A 716 11.94 43.84 -16.12
CA PRO A 716 11.33 42.85 -15.25
C PRO A 716 10.61 43.51 -14.06
N ARG A 717 9.38 43.05 -13.78
CA ARG A 717 8.67 43.34 -12.53
C ARG A 717 8.79 42.13 -11.60
N LEU A 718 9.67 42.23 -10.61
CA LEU A 718 9.99 41.14 -9.71
C LEU A 718 8.93 41.01 -8.62
N ARG A 719 8.37 39.81 -8.44
CA ARG A 719 7.36 39.55 -7.39
C ARG A 719 7.96 38.84 -6.19
N CYS A 720 9.09 38.16 -6.37
CA CYS A 720 9.82 37.43 -5.33
C CYS A 720 11.30 37.24 -5.72
N SER A 721 12.12 36.77 -4.79
CA SER A 721 13.55 36.52 -4.99
C SER A 721 13.84 35.42 -6.02
N VAL A 722 12.91 34.48 -6.25
CA VAL A 722 13.04 33.48 -7.32
C VAL A 722 12.96 34.13 -8.70
N ASP A 723 12.09 35.14 -8.86
CA ASP A 723 12.02 35.91 -10.12
C ASP A 723 13.33 36.68 -10.34
N ALA A 724 13.89 37.27 -9.28
CA ALA A 724 15.17 37.98 -9.34
C ALA A 724 16.30 37.05 -9.78
N LEU A 725 16.36 35.83 -9.21
CA LEU A 725 17.34 34.81 -9.59
C LEU A 725 17.27 34.50 -11.10
N HIS A 726 16.09 34.14 -11.60
CA HIS A 726 15.92 33.72 -13.00
C HIS A 726 16.20 34.84 -14.00
N VAL A 727 15.91 36.10 -13.63
CA VAL A 727 16.29 37.26 -14.45
C VAL A 727 17.80 37.48 -14.44
N LEU A 728 18.46 37.39 -13.29
CA LEU A 728 19.91 37.54 -13.18
C LEU A 728 20.65 36.44 -13.93
N GLU A 729 20.17 35.21 -13.90
CA GLU A 729 20.69 34.09 -14.69
C GLU A 729 20.65 34.38 -16.19
N TYR A 730 19.53 34.91 -16.69
CA TYR A 730 19.40 35.32 -18.08
C TYR A 730 20.35 36.47 -18.44
N TYR A 731 20.45 37.50 -17.59
CA TYR A 731 21.39 38.61 -17.80
C TYR A 731 22.84 38.18 -17.79
N ALA A 732 23.24 37.32 -16.85
CA ALA A 732 24.59 36.78 -16.76
C ALA A 732 24.94 35.92 -17.97
N LEU A 733 23.95 35.29 -18.62
CA LEU A 733 24.17 34.50 -19.82
C LEU A 733 24.27 35.37 -21.08
N THR A 734 23.42 36.39 -21.21
CA THR A 734 23.13 37.05 -22.50
C THR A 734 23.78 38.42 -22.68
N LEU A 735 24.10 39.13 -21.60
CA LEU A 735 24.63 40.49 -21.66
C LEU A 735 26.17 40.52 -21.56
N PRO A 736 26.85 41.56 -22.07
CA PRO A 736 28.23 41.86 -21.71
C PRO A 736 28.38 42.15 -20.20
N LEU A 737 29.61 42.06 -19.65
CA LEU A 737 29.85 42.21 -18.22
C LEU A 737 29.43 43.58 -17.66
N GLU A 738 29.74 44.66 -18.37
CA GLU A 738 29.41 46.03 -17.96
C GLU A 738 27.90 46.26 -17.91
N GLU A 739 27.18 45.83 -18.95
CA GLU A 739 25.72 45.93 -19.02
C GLU A 739 25.05 45.02 -17.98
N PHE A 740 25.58 43.81 -17.73
CA PHE A 740 25.11 42.96 -16.64
C PHE A 740 25.21 43.65 -15.28
N ARG A 741 26.36 44.28 -14.97
CA ARG A 741 26.57 45.00 -13.69
C ARG A 741 25.62 46.18 -13.57
N LYS A 742 25.43 46.95 -14.63
CA LYS A 742 24.47 48.05 -14.67
C LYS A 742 23.05 47.55 -14.37
N ARG A 743 22.61 46.50 -15.06
CA ARG A 743 21.27 45.90 -14.86
C ARG A 743 21.10 45.30 -13.46
N LEU A 744 22.15 44.70 -12.90
CA LEU A 744 22.15 44.20 -11.52
C LEU A 744 21.93 45.35 -10.53
N GLU A 745 22.67 46.46 -10.66
CA GLU A 745 22.51 47.64 -9.79
C GLU A 745 21.13 48.30 -9.96
N ASP A 746 20.60 48.37 -11.18
CA ASP A 746 19.23 48.87 -11.44
C ASP A 746 18.17 48.01 -10.72
N LEU A 747 18.33 46.68 -10.74
CA LEU A 747 17.44 45.77 -10.02
C LEU A 747 17.63 45.87 -8.52
N ARG A 748 18.87 45.99 -8.04
CA ARG A 748 19.22 46.12 -6.63
C ARG A 748 18.64 47.41 -6.04
N ALA A 749 18.68 48.51 -6.79
CA ALA A 749 18.07 49.78 -6.38
C ALA A 749 16.54 49.69 -6.26
N LYS A 750 15.88 48.94 -7.15
CA LYS A 750 14.41 48.79 -7.15
C LYS A 750 13.90 47.70 -6.20
N TYR A 751 14.64 46.61 -6.04
CA TYR A 751 14.23 45.41 -5.30
C TYR A 751 15.37 44.85 -4.45
N PRO A 752 15.92 45.61 -3.49
CA PRO A 752 17.16 45.26 -2.79
C PRO A 752 17.09 43.90 -2.08
N SER A 753 15.99 43.63 -1.36
CA SER A 753 15.81 42.36 -0.64
C SER A 753 15.73 41.15 -1.57
N TYR A 754 15.03 41.26 -2.71
CA TYR A 754 14.89 40.15 -3.66
C TYR A 754 16.21 39.85 -4.36
N VAL A 755 16.98 40.88 -4.69
CA VAL A 755 18.26 40.73 -5.36
C VAL A 755 19.29 40.10 -4.42
N GLU A 756 19.45 40.61 -3.19
CA GLU A 756 20.42 40.04 -2.25
C GLU A 756 20.12 38.57 -1.92
N GLU A 757 18.84 38.24 -1.71
CA GLU A 757 18.44 36.86 -1.48
C GLU A 757 18.65 35.97 -2.72
N ALA A 758 18.40 36.49 -3.93
CA ALA A 758 18.70 35.77 -5.18
C ALA A 758 20.19 35.51 -5.37
N LEU A 759 21.05 36.46 -4.99
CA LEU A 759 22.50 36.26 -5.02
C LEU A 759 22.94 35.19 -4.02
N ALA A 760 22.34 35.14 -2.83
CA ALA A 760 22.56 34.06 -1.87
C ALA A 760 22.15 32.70 -2.45
N MET A 761 20.97 32.62 -3.09
CA MET A 761 20.52 31.41 -3.79
C MET A 761 21.49 30.99 -4.90
N ALA A 762 21.97 31.93 -5.72
CA ALA A 762 22.90 31.67 -6.81
C ALA A 762 24.23 31.09 -6.29
N ARG A 763 24.77 31.65 -5.20
CA ARG A 763 25.98 31.14 -4.54
C ARG A 763 25.79 29.71 -4.01
N ILE A 764 24.64 29.41 -3.42
CA ILE A 764 24.30 28.06 -2.97
C ILE A 764 24.27 27.11 -4.18
N PHE A 765 23.52 27.44 -5.22
CA PHE A 765 23.31 26.56 -6.37
C PHE A 765 24.58 26.30 -7.18
N ALA A 766 25.43 27.32 -7.37
CA ALA A 766 26.72 27.20 -8.05
C ALA A 766 27.64 26.13 -7.43
N ARG A 767 27.53 25.89 -6.11
CA ARG A 767 28.34 24.90 -5.39
C ARG A 767 27.63 23.57 -5.18
N VAL A 768 26.34 23.61 -4.88
CA VAL A 768 25.60 22.47 -4.29
C VAL A 768 24.89 21.61 -5.34
N LEU A 769 24.49 22.19 -6.47
CA LEU A 769 23.80 21.45 -7.52
C LEU A 769 24.76 20.54 -8.31
N PRO A 770 24.27 19.45 -8.94
CA PRO A 770 25.07 18.58 -9.79
C PRO A 770 25.51 19.29 -11.08
N GLU A 771 26.67 18.90 -11.65
CA GLU A 771 27.21 19.48 -12.90
C GLU A 771 26.24 19.43 -14.09
N LYS A 772 25.33 18.45 -14.11
CA LYS A 772 24.34 18.28 -15.19
C LYS A 772 23.09 19.16 -15.03
N ASP A 773 22.93 19.85 -13.89
CA ASP A 773 21.79 20.75 -13.66
C ASP A 773 22.08 22.10 -14.33
N VAL A 774 21.23 22.52 -15.27
CA VAL A 774 21.43 23.74 -16.07
C VAL A 774 21.54 24.99 -15.18
N GLU A 775 20.75 25.03 -14.11
CA GLU A 775 20.70 26.18 -13.20
C GLU A 775 22.00 26.32 -12.42
N LYS A 776 22.77 25.22 -12.21
CA LYS A 776 24.14 25.31 -11.65
C LYS A 776 25.00 26.22 -12.52
N THR A 777 25.06 25.94 -13.82
CA THR A 777 25.91 26.68 -14.77
C THR A 777 25.48 28.14 -14.87
N LEU A 778 24.18 28.41 -14.89
CA LEU A 778 23.64 29.77 -14.91
C LEU A 778 24.02 30.53 -13.63
N CYS A 779 23.81 29.92 -12.47
CA CYS A 779 24.20 30.50 -11.18
C CYS A 779 25.72 30.73 -11.06
N SER A 780 26.56 29.80 -11.54
CA SER A 780 28.02 29.99 -11.55
C SER A 780 28.42 31.22 -12.37
N ARG A 781 27.78 31.44 -13.53
CA ARG A 781 28.03 32.65 -14.34
C ARG A 781 27.59 33.93 -13.63
N VAL A 782 26.47 33.90 -12.92
CA VAL A 782 26.04 35.05 -12.09
C VAL A 782 27.13 35.37 -11.08
N VAL A 783 27.59 34.36 -10.33
CA VAL A 783 28.59 34.49 -9.27
C VAL A 783 29.94 34.98 -9.80
N GLU A 784 30.44 34.42 -10.90
CA GLU A 784 31.70 34.83 -11.55
C GLU A 784 31.70 36.31 -11.97
N ARG A 785 30.54 36.83 -12.41
CA ARG A 785 30.41 38.20 -12.90
C ARG A 785 30.32 39.26 -11.80
N LEU A 786 30.15 38.85 -10.53
CA LEU A 786 30.13 39.76 -9.37
C LEU A 786 31.52 40.33 -9.03
N GLY A 787 32.62 39.70 -9.45
CA GLY A 787 33.99 40.26 -9.35
C GLY A 787 35.02 39.42 -8.56
N PRO A 788 36.28 39.90 -8.47
CA PRO A 788 37.45 39.08 -8.11
C PRO A 788 37.49 38.54 -6.68
N SER A 789 36.79 39.14 -5.71
CA SER A 789 36.74 38.65 -4.32
C SER A 789 35.98 37.32 -4.16
N VAL A 790 35.46 36.76 -5.26
CA VAL A 790 34.69 35.52 -5.32
C VAL A 790 35.43 34.40 -6.08
N LEU A 791 36.59 34.66 -6.69
CA LEU A 791 37.41 33.58 -7.29
C LEU A 791 38.02 32.68 -6.20
N GLU A 792 38.43 33.23 -5.05
CA GLU A 792 38.75 32.45 -3.84
C GLU A 792 37.54 31.63 -3.31
N PHE A 793 36.32 32.12 -3.55
CA PHE A 793 35.08 31.43 -3.18
C PHE A 793 34.78 30.26 -4.15
N LEU A 794 35.15 30.32 -5.42
CA LEU A 794 34.93 29.20 -6.34
C LEU A 794 35.99 28.09 -6.24
N GLY A 795 37.03 28.26 -5.43
CA GLY A 795 38.10 27.28 -5.25
C GLY A 795 38.89 27.01 -6.54
N ARG A 796 38.99 28.04 -7.40
CA ARG A 796 39.77 28.03 -8.63
C ARG A 796 40.88 29.06 -8.57
#